data_AF-A0A921R8B3-F1
#
_entry.id   AF-A0A921R8B3-F1
#
_cell.length_a   1.000
_cell.length_b   1.000
_cell.length_c   1.000
_cell.angle_alpha   90.00
_cell.angle_beta   90.00
_cell.angle_gamma   90.00
#
_symmetry.space_group_name_H-M   'P 1'
#
loop_
_entity.id
_entity.type
_entity.pdbx_description
1 polymer ?
#
loop_
_entity_poly.entity_id
_entity_poly.type
_entity_poly.pdbx_seq_one_letter_code
_entity_poly.pdbx_strand_id
1 'polypeptide(L)'
;MRLVNYFADQFNKQLGNGVDIRQSPKAMAKLKKQVKRTKEILSANTAAPISVESLYNDADFRSTITREKFEELCEDLWEQALTPVKEVLTHSGMKIDDIYAVELIGGATRVPKLQAKLQEFLGRRELDKHLDADEATVLGASLHAANLSDGIKLNRKLGMIDGSTYALVLEIDGPGYVKDESIDQTLVPRMKKMPIKMFRSIRHTKDFDISLNYDKAYELPPGIPSHKFAEYSVSGLSDANEKYAHRNLSAPIKANLHFSLSRSGIIALDRAEAVIEITEWVEVPKKILTLESNTTNQNSSSEVGAANSTTDSKENMSSGSDTNSNTSVNESNAQEIITEKVLKKRTFRVPLKVVEKTTGAGTILSKELYSEAKNRLEALDKKDAERRKTAELKNNLESYIYSMKEKLEESTDILTVSTEQERESFAEKLSEVQDWLYMDGEDAQANEFQERLDQLKAIGDPILFRLSELKARPAACENARLYLDELQKIVKNWDANKPWLPKKRVDEVVREAEKLKAWLEEKENLQKKYNLLSQLSFFLLSCKRWLTPVGNFAVPLSIAHQFSHLKKLMRKFWTCKIRSQVSIGFRNQNPRLRRKQQRRKNLLARRKPPLRNLHPTRVNTPKRLRNLRLKKRISLHRPTLAIQNLNLMTSCEYQNP
;
A
#
# COMPACT_ATOMS: atom_id res chain seq x y z
N MET A 1 -1.90 -33.98 -7.23
CA MET A 1 -2.37 -34.78 -8.39
C MET A 1 -2.98 -36.14 -8.01
N ARG A 2 -2.69 -36.74 -6.84
CA ARG A 2 -3.17 -38.07 -6.41
C ARG A 2 -4.66 -38.34 -6.68
N LEU A 3 -5.56 -37.51 -6.14
CA LEU A 3 -7.00 -37.64 -6.36
C LEU A 3 -7.41 -37.49 -7.84
N VAL A 4 -6.78 -36.57 -8.56
CA VAL A 4 -7.08 -36.35 -9.99
C VAL A 4 -6.72 -37.60 -10.79
N ASN A 5 -5.56 -38.20 -10.52
CA ASN A 5 -5.14 -39.43 -11.17
C ASN A 5 -6.07 -40.60 -10.82
N TYR A 6 -6.43 -40.75 -9.54
CA TYR A 6 -7.39 -41.76 -9.09
C TYR A 6 -8.72 -41.68 -9.85
N PHE A 7 -9.31 -40.50 -9.96
CA PHE A 7 -10.56 -40.32 -10.69
C PHE A 7 -10.40 -40.43 -12.21
N ALA A 8 -9.25 -40.01 -12.76
CA ALA A 8 -8.94 -40.22 -14.17
C ALA A 8 -8.87 -41.71 -14.50
N ASP A 9 -8.25 -42.53 -13.64
CA ASP A 9 -8.20 -43.98 -13.83
C ASP A 9 -9.58 -44.62 -13.71
N GLN A 10 -10.43 -44.16 -12.78
CA GLN A 10 -11.81 -44.62 -12.70
C GLN A 10 -12.60 -44.30 -13.98
N PHE A 11 -12.48 -43.08 -14.48
CA PHE A 11 -13.20 -42.68 -15.68
C PHE A 11 -12.66 -43.35 -16.95
N ASN A 12 -11.34 -43.51 -17.07
CA ASN A 12 -10.74 -44.27 -18.18
C ASN A 12 -11.22 -45.72 -18.19
N LYS A 13 -11.37 -46.35 -17.01
CA LYS A 13 -11.98 -47.68 -16.88
C LYS A 13 -13.45 -47.69 -17.30
N GLN A 14 -14.21 -46.65 -16.95
CA GLN A 14 -15.61 -46.50 -17.36
C GLN A 14 -15.75 -46.34 -18.89
N LEU A 15 -14.80 -45.68 -19.54
CA LEU A 15 -14.82 -45.47 -21.00
C LEU A 15 -14.47 -46.74 -21.79
N GLY A 16 -13.71 -47.69 -21.23
CA GLY A 16 -13.44 -49.02 -21.80
C GLY A 16 -12.63 -49.08 -23.10
N ASN A 17 -12.48 -47.97 -23.83
CA ASN A 17 -11.98 -47.93 -25.21
C ASN A 17 -10.46 -47.64 -25.34
N GLY A 18 -9.69 -47.85 -24.27
CA GLY A 18 -8.26 -47.48 -24.22
C GLY A 18 -8.01 -45.96 -24.26
N VAL A 19 -9.05 -45.16 -24.04
CA VAL A 19 -8.96 -43.69 -24.01
C VAL A 19 -8.39 -43.24 -22.66
N ASP A 20 -7.37 -42.39 -22.70
CA ASP A 20 -6.84 -41.71 -21.52
C ASP A 20 -7.22 -40.23 -21.53
N ILE A 21 -8.10 -39.82 -20.61
CA ILE A 21 -8.53 -38.42 -20.51
C ILE A 21 -7.40 -37.45 -20.18
N ARG A 22 -6.25 -37.95 -19.69
CA ARG A 22 -5.08 -37.11 -19.42
C ARG A 22 -4.54 -36.45 -20.68
N GLN A 23 -4.81 -37.03 -21.85
CA GLN A 23 -4.47 -36.46 -23.15
C GLN A 23 -5.39 -35.30 -23.55
N SER A 24 -6.51 -35.07 -22.85
CA SER A 24 -7.43 -33.96 -23.08
C SER A 24 -7.26 -32.86 -22.03
N PRO A 25 -6.62 -31.72 -22.37
CA PRO A 25 -6.45 -30.61 -21.43
C PRO A 25 -7.79 -30.06 -20.90
N LYS A 26 -8.82 -30.03 -21.74
CA LYS A 26 -10.16 -29.57 -21.39
C LYS A 26 -10.83 -30.49 -20.36
N ALA A 27 -10.78 -31.81 -20.57
CA ALA A 27 -11.33 -32.79 -19.63
C ALA A 27 -10.58 -32.74 -18.29
N MET A 28 -9.24 -32.69 -18.34
CA MET A 28 -8.42 -32.57 -17.14
C MET A 28 -8.66 -31.27 -16.36
N ALA A 29 -8.90 -30.15 -17.02
CA ALA A 29 -9.24 -28.89 -16.35
C ALA A 29 -10.59 -29.00 -15.61
N LYS A 30 -11.62 -29.57 -16.26
CA LYS A 30 -12.93 -29.85 -15.63
C LYS A 30 -12.77 -30.76 -14.41
N LEU A 31 -12.06 -31.88 -14.57
CA LEU A 31 -11.83 -32.85 -13.50
C LEU A 31 -11.05 -32.21 -12.33
N LYS A 32 -9.94 -31.51 -12.61
CA LYS A 32 -9.14 -30.82 -11.57
C LYS A 32 -9.98 -29.84 -10.76
N LYS A 33 -10.84 -29.06 -11.41
CA LYS A 33 -11.74 -28.10 -10.75
C LYS A 33 -12.68 -28.82 -9.77
N GLN A 34 -13.31 -29.90 -10.22
CA GLN A 34 -14.23 -30.66 -9.37
C GLN A 34 -13.51 -31.42 -8.25
N VAL A 35 -12.34 -32.00 -8.53
CA VAL A 35 -11.52 -32.69 -7.53
C VAL A 35 -11.04 -31.75 -6.44
N LYS A 36 -10.69 -30.50 -6.77
CA LYS A 36 -10.35 -29.48 -5.77
C LYS A 36 -11.50 -29.27 -4.78
N ARG A 37 -12.72 -29.08 -5.29
CA ARG A 37 -13.93 -28.94 -4.46
C ARG A 37 -14.20 -30.19 -3.63
N THR A 38 -14.02 -31.37 -4.22
CA THR A 38 -14.20 -32.67 -3.53
C THR A 38 -13.24 -32.79 -2.35
N LYS A 39 -11.96 -32.43 -2.53
CA LYS A 39 -10.94 -32.40 -1.46
C LYS A 39 -11.32 -31.44 -0.32
N GLU A 40 -11.85 -30.27 -0.65
CA GLU A 40 -12.31 -29.29 0.33
C GLU A 40 -13.48 -29.85 1.15
N ILE A 41 -14.45 -30.51 0.51
CA ILE A 41 -15.57 -31.19 1.18
C ILE A 41 -15.06 -32.29 2.12
N LEU A 42 -14.08 -33.10 1.69
CA LEU A 42 -13.48 -34.16 2.53
C LEU A 42 -12.77 -33.63 3.78
N SER A 43 -12.39 -32.36 3.80
CA SER A 43 -11.79 -31.75 5.00
C SER A 43 -12.85 -31.55 6.11
N ALA A 44 -14.13 -31.38 5.74
CA ALA A 44 -15.25 -31.29 6.70
C ALA A 44 -15.97 -32.63 6.89
N ASN A 45 -16.23 -33.36 5.80
CA ASN A 45 -17.04 -34.58 5.77
C ASN A 45 -16.19 -35.85 5.61
N THR A 46 -16.71 -37.00 6.06
CA THR A 46 -16.04 -38.30 5.94
C THR A 46 -16.15 -38.91 4.54
N ALA A 47 -17.08 -38.44 3.70
CA ALA A 47 -17.21 -38.83 2.31
C ALA A 47 -17.67 -37.64 1.46
N ALA A 48 -17.38 -37.71 0.17
CA ALA A 48 -17.77 -36.69 -0.80
C ALA A 48 -18.12 -37.32 -2.16
N PRO A 49 -19.27 -36.94 -2.75
CA PRO A 49 -19.57 -37.29 -4.13
C PRO A 49 -18.77 -36.42 -5.10
N ILE A 50 -18.43 -36.98 -6.25
CA ILE A 50 -17.88 -36.28 -7.39
C ILE A 50 -18.79 -36.50 -8.60
N SER A 51 -19.20 -35.42 -9.24
CA SER A 51 -19.99 -35.45 -10.47
C SER A 51 -19.42 -34.40 -11.42
N VAL A 52 -19.11 -34.80 -12.65
CA VAL A 52 -18.65 -33.92 -13.73
C VAL A 52 -19.44 -34.24 -14.99
N GLU A 53 -20.26 -33.30 -15.43
CA GLU A 53 -21.08 -33.43 -16.63
C GLU A 53 -20.26 -33.22 -17.90
N SER A 54 -20.56 -34.03 -18.92
CA SER A 54 -19.87 -34.06 -20.21
C SER A 54 -18.35 -33.93 -20.05
N LEU A 55 -17.75 -34.79 -19.22
CA LEU A 55 -16.33 -34.75 -18.90
C LEU A 55 -15.50 -34.96 -20.18
N TYR A 56 -15.89 -35.92 -21.00
CA TYR A 56 -15.27 -36.22 -22.28
C TYR A 56 -16.30 -36.82 -23.25
N ASN A 57 -16.37 -36.33 -24.49
CA ASN A 57 -17.32 -36.78 -25.53
C ASN A 57 -18.76 -36.99 -25.01
N ASP A 58 -19.28 -36.00 -24.29
CA ASP A 58 -20.62 -36.01 -23.66
C ASP A 58 -20.88 -37.15 -22.66
N ALA A 59 -19.83 -37.85 -22.23
CA ALA A 59 -19.91 -38.82 -21.14
C ALA A 59 -19.77 -38.12 -19.79
N ASP A 60 -20.76 -38.32 -18.93
CA ASP A 60 -20.76 -37.90 -17.54
C ASP A 60 -19.86 -38.80 -16.69
N PHE A 61 -19.18 -38.20 -15.71
CA PHE A 61 -18.46 -38.92 -14.66
C PHE A 61 -19.15 -38.72 -13.32
N ARG A 62 -19.55 -39.82 -12.67
CA ARG A 62 -20.09 -39.82 -11.31
C ARG A 62 -19.38 -40.87 -10.48
N SER A 63 -18.88 -40.48 -9.31
CA SER A 63 -18.20 -41.36 -8.37
C SER A 63 -18.33 -40.80 -6.95
N THR A 64 -17.81 -41.51 -5.96
CA THR A 64 -17.76 -41.11 -4.56
C THR A 64 -16.41 -41.49 -3.97
N ILE A 65 -15.94 -40.71 -2.99
CA ILE A 65 -14.71 -41.03 -2.27
C ILE A 65 -14.89 -40.79 -0.78
N THR A 66 -14.24 -41.62 0.03
CA THR A 66 -14.16 -41.46 1.48
C THR A 66 -12.88 -40.71 1.86
N ARG A 67 -12.90 -40.05 3.02
CA ARG A 67 -11.72 -39.38 3.60
C ARG A 67 -10.60 -40.38 3.84
N GLU A 68 -10.93 -41.55 4.37
CA GLU A 68 -9.98 -42.66 4.59
C GLU A 68 -9.23 -43.02 3.30
N LYS A 69 -9.95 -43.18 2.18
CA LYS A 69 -9.31 -43.47 0.91
C LYS A 69 -8.43 -42.33 0.40
N PHE A 70 -8.85 -41.08 0.59
CA PHE A 70 -8.03 -39.93 0.26
C PHE A 70 -6.72 -39.89 1.08
N GLU A 71 -6.81 -40.18 2.38
CA GLU A 71 -5.67 -40.22 3.29
C GLU A 71 -4.70 -41.35 2.92
N GLU A 72 -5.22 -42.53 2.57
CA GLU A 72 -4.44 -43.68 2.07
C GLU A 72 -3.68 -43.31 0.78
N LEU A 73 -4.34 -42.65 -0.18
CA LEU A 73 -3.73 -42.23 -1.45
C LEU A 73 -2.60 -41.21 -1.29
N CYS A 74 -2.45 -40.61 -0.10
CA CYS A 74 -1.47 -39.57 0.20
C CYS A 74 -0.57 -39.93 1.40
N GLU A 75 -0.50 -41.21 1.77
CA GLU A 75 0.25 -41.67 2.95
C GLU A 75 1.70 -41.18 2.96
N ASP A 76 2.36 -41.26 1.80
CA ASP A 76 3.72 -40.79 1.58
C ASP A 76 3.89 -39.28 1.85
N LEU A 77 2.90 -38.48 1.48
CA LEU A 77 2.93 -37.02 1.64
C LEU A 77 2.81 -36.59 3.10
N TRP A 78 2.12 -37.38 3.94
CA TRP A 78 1.96 -37.06 5.36
C TRP A 78 3.28 -37.18 6.12
N GLU A 79 4.08 -38.19 5.80
CA GLU A 79 5.42 -38.34 6.39
C GLU A 79 6.37 -37.27 5.87
N GLN A 80 6.31 -36.95 4.57
CA GLN A 80 7.10 -35.87 3.98
C GLN A 80 6.77 -34.49 4.58
N ALA A 81 5.51 -34.26 4.97
CA ALA A 81 5.10 -33.00 5.57
C ALA A 81 5.77 -32.72 6.93
N LEU A 82 6.28 -33.74 7.62
CA LEU A 82 7.02 -33.59 8.87
C LEU A 82 8.50 -33.27 8.66
N THR A 83 9.06 -33.54 7.49
CA THR A 83 10.48 -33.32 7.18
C THR A 83 10.92 -31.87 7.43
N PRO A 84 10.22 -30.83 6.94
CA PRO A 84 10.61 -29.44 7.19
C PRO A 84 10.60 -29.07 8.69
N VAL A 85 9.69 -29.65 9.47
CA VAL A 85 9.59 -29.40 10.92
C VAL A 85 10.78 -30.04 11.65
N LYS A 86 11.15 -31.27 11.27
CA LYS A 86 12.33 -31.96 11.81
C LYS A 86 13.62 -31.20 11.47
N GLU A 87 13.74 -30.74 10.23
CA GLU A 87 14.89 -29.95 9.79
C GLU A 87 14.99 -28.64 10.56
N VAL A 88 13.92 -27.86 10.68
CA VAL A 88 14.00 -26.56 11.38
C VAL A 88 14.34 -26.71 12.87
N LEU A 89 13.83 -27.76 13.54
CA LEU A 89 14.20 -28.10 14.92
C LEU A 89 15.70 -28.42 15.02
N THR A 90 16.20 -29.27 14.12
CA THR A 90 17.62 -29.65 14.07
C THR A 90 18.52 -28.44 13.84
N HIS A 91 18.15 -27.55 12.92
CA HIS A 91 18.95 -26.37 12.59
C HIS A 91 18.87 -25.26 13.65
N SER A 92 17.73 -25.11 14.31
CA SER A 92 17.57 -24.14 15.41
C SER A 92 18.23 -24.60 16.71
N GLY A 93 18.51 -25.90 16.84
CA GLY A 93 18.98 -26.50 18.09
C GLY A 93 17.93 -26.47 19.21
N MET A 94 16.67 -26.18 18.87
CA MET A 94 15.56 -26.13 19.82
C MET A 94 14.93 -27.50 19.99
N LYS A 95 14.47 -27.79 21.20
CA LYS A 95 13.64 -28.96 21.49
C LYS A 95 12.18 -28.63 21.21
N ILE A 96 11.36 -29.66 21.03
CA ILE A 96 9.91 -29.51 20.83
C ILE A 96 9.27 -28.78 22.03
N ASP A 97 9.75 -29.05 23.24
CA ASP A 97 9.28 -28.41 24.48
C ASP A 97 9.60 -26.92 24.57
N ASP A 98 10.60 -26.44 23.81
CA ASP A 98 10.96 -25.02 23.78
C ASP A 98 10.00 -24.20 22.90
N ILE A 99 9.16 -24.87 22.10
CA ILE A 99 8.17 -24.21 21.25
C ILE A 99 7.01 -23.74 22.15
N TYR A 100 6.68 -22.45 22.09
CA TYR A 100 5.52 -21.93 22.82
C TYR A 100 4.20 -22.17 22.08
N ALA A 101 4.15 -21.76 20.81
CA ALA A 101 2.95 -21.83 19.96
C ALA A 101 3.28 -22.36 18.56
N VAL A 102 2.31 -23.01 17.92
CA VAL A 102 2.36 -23.56 16.57
C VAL A 102 1.16 -23.07 15.78
N GLU A 103 1.36 -22.00 15.02
CA GLU A 103 0.32 -21.40 14.16
C GLU A 103 0.29 -22.06 12.78
N LEU A 104 -0.90 -22.47 12.35
CA LEU A 104 -1.11 -23.04 11.02
C LEU A 104 -1.56 -21.97 10.02
N ILE A 105 -0.84 -21.85 8.91
CA ILE A 105 -1.19 -20.95 7.80
C ILE A 105 -1.30 -21.71 6.48
N GLY A 106 -2.14 -21.22 5.57
CA GLY A 106 -2.38 -21.79 4.24
C GLY A 106 -3.43 -22.89 4.21
N GLY A 107 -4.25 -22.91 3.14
CA GLY A 107 -5.44 -23.74 3.08
C GLY A 107 -5.23 -25.26 3.11
N ALA A 108 -4.02 -25.76 2.80
CA ALA A 108 -3.70 -27.18 2.90
C ALA A 108 -3.62 -27.68 4.35
N THR A 109 -3.33 -26.79 5.31
CA THR A 109 -3.29 -27.14 6.74
C THR A 109 -4.66 -27.52 7.31
N ARG A 110 -5.75 -27.25 6.58
CA ARG A 110 -7.13 -27.63 6.98
C ARG A 110 -7.42 -29.13 6.85
N VAL A 111 -6.53 -29.90 6.22
CA VAL A 111 -6.71 -31.36 6.08
C VAL A 111 -6.54 -32.04 7.45
N PRO A 112 -7.57 -32.78 7.95
CA PRO A 112 -7.52 -33.36 9.29
C PRO A 112 -6.33 -34.29 9.54
N LYS A 113 -5.98 -35.14 8.57
CA LYS A 113 -4.84 -36.07 8.69
C LYS A 113 -3.50 -35.37 8.91
N LEU A 114 -3.28 -34.24 8.23
CA LEU A 114 -2.07 -33.44 8.38
C LEU A 114 -2.01 -32.82 9.78
N GLN A 115 -3.12 -32.28 10.28
CA GLN A 115 -3.20 -31.76 11.65
C GLN A 115 -2.92 -32.86 12.67
N ALA A 116 -3.51 -34.05 12.50
CA ALA A 116 -3.29 -35.19 13.39
C ALA A 116 -1.82 -35.62 13.42
N LYS A 117 -1.15 -35.70 12.26
CA LYS A 117 0.27 -36.02 12.17
C LYS A 117 1.17 -34.97 12.85
N LEU A 118 0.82 -33.68 12.70
CA LEU A 118 1.52 -32.60 13.38
C LEU A 118 1.30 -32.64 14.90
N GLN A 119 0.07 -32.90 15.36
CA GLN A 119 -0.27 -33.06 16.78
C GLN A 119 0.52 -34.21 17.43
N GLU A 120 0.55 -35.36 16.75
CA GLU A 120 1.31 -36.54 17.16
C GLU A 120 2.81 -36.21 17.25
N PHE A 121 3.39 -35.62 16.21
CA PHE A 121 4.81 -35.28 16.19
C PHE A 121 5.21 -34.25 17.24
N LEU A 122 4.37 -33.23 17.47
CA LEU A 122 4.64 -32.14 18.42
C LEU A 122 4.28 -32.51 19.87
N GLY A 123 3.64 -33.67 20.10
CA GLY A 123 3.14 -34.06 21.42
C GLY A 123 2.04 -33.11 21.95
N ARG A 124 1.27 -32.47 21.06
CA ARG A 124 0.26 -31.47 21.42
C ARG A 124 -1.14 -32.00 21.19
N ARG A 125 -2.03 -31.75 22.15
CA ARG A 125 -3.46 -32.09 22.01
C ARG A 125 -4.15 -31.21 20.96
N GLU A 126 -3.82 -29.92 20.90
CA GLU A 126 -4.42 -28.96 19.97
C GLU A 126 -3.33 -28.09 19.33
N LEU A 127 -3.60 -27.66 18.09
CA LEU A 127 -2.74 -26.73 17.34
C LEU A 127 -3.33 -25.32 17.42
N ASP A 128 -2.46 -24.31 17.45
CA ASP A 128 -2.88 -22.93 17.63
C ASP A 128 -3.54 -22.37 16.36
N LYS A 129 -4.60 -21.57 16.57
CA LYS A 129 -5.45 -21.00 15.51
C LYS A 129 -5.76 -19.53 15.80
N HIS A 130 -4.76 -18.79 16.27
CA HIS A 130 -4.94 -17.37 16.59
C HIS A 130 -4.95 -16.50 15.33
N LEU A 131 -4.35 -16.99 14.24
CA LEU A 131 -4.25 -16.31 12.97
C LEU A 131 -5.28 -16.84 11.95
N ASP A 132 -5.78 -15.95 11.09
CA ASP A 132 -6.51 -16.36 9.90
C ASP A 132 -5.55 -16.99 8.89
N ALA A 133 -5.75 -18.28 8.59
CA ALA A 133 -4.85 -19.05 7.73
C ALA A 133 -4.79 -18.56 6.27
N ASP A 134 -5.80 -17.83 5.78
CA ASP A 134 -5.81 -17.30 4.41
C ASP A 134 -5.32 -15.85 4.35
N GLU A 135 -5.62 -15.04 5.38
CA GLU A 135 -5.34 -13.60 5.35
C GLU A 135 -4.04 -13.19 6.06
N ALA A 136 -3.50 -14.00 6.99
CA ALA A 136 -2.36 -13.61 7.82
C ALA A 136 -1.13 -13.19 6.99
N THR A 137 -0.83 -13.91 5.92
CA THR A 137 0.31 -13.61 5.04
C THR A 137 0.15 -12.27 4.32
N VAL A 138 -1.02 -11.99 3.74
CA VAL A 138 -1.27 -10.74 3.01
C VAL A 138 -1.36 -9.53 3.94
N LEU A 139 -1.95 -9.70 5.13
CA LEU A 139 -2.00 -8.66 6.15
C LEU A 139 -0.60 -8.35 6.69
N GLY A 140 0.22 -9.37 6.95
CA GLY A 140 1.62 -9.23 7.35
C GLY A 140 2.45 -8.50 6.30
N ALA A 141 2.31 -8.88 5.02
CA ALA A 141 2.99 -8.23 3.91
C ALA A 141 2.55 -6.76 3.76
N SER A 142 1.25 -6.47 3.89
CA SER A 142 0.72 -5.11 3.83
C SER A 142 1.22 -4.24 4.99
N LEU A 143 1.30 -4.80 6.20
CA LEU A 143 1.89 -4.12 7.36
C LEU A 143 3.38 -3.86 7.16
N HIS A 144 4.11 -4.81 6.58
CA HIS A 144 5.51 -4.63 6.23
C HIS A 144 5.71 -3.51 5.20
N ALA A 145 4.89 -3.48 4.14
CA ALA A 145 4.90 -2.41 3.15
C ALA A 145 4.59 -1.04 3.77
N ALA A 146 3.60 -0.97 4.68
CA ALA A 146 3.30 0.24 5.42
C ALA A 146 4.47 0.69 6.31
N ASN A 147 5.23 -0.24 6.89
CA ASN A 147 6.41 0.03 7.70
C ASN A 147 7.60 0.58 6.88
N LEU A 148 7.66 0.24 5.59
CA LEU A 148 8.63 0.77 4.63
C LEU A 148 8.21 2.12 4.01
N SER A 149 6.91 2.45 4.05
CA SER A 149 6.37 3.66 3.43
C SER A 149 6.62 4.91 4.28
N ASP A 150 7.24 5.94 3.70
CA ASP A 150 7.35 7.26 4.34
C ASP A 150 6.01 8.00 4.45
N GLY A 151 5.03 7.62 3.62
CA GLY A 151 3.70 8.22 3.58
C GLY A 151 2.76 7.74 4.70
N ILE A 152 3.03 6.58 5.28
CA ILE A 152 2.20 5.97 6.33
C ILE A 152 3.00 5.94 7.62
N LYS A 153 2.54 6.68 8.63
CA LYS A 153 3.17 6.66 9.96
C LYS A 153 2.50 5.61 10.83
N LEU A 154 3.18 4.49 11.05
CA LEU A 154 2.81 3.52 12.07
C LEU A 154 3.15 4.09 13.46
N ASN A 155 2.26 3.86 14.44
CA ASN A 155 2.52 4.26 15.83
C ASN A 155 3.72 3.53 16.43
N ARG A 156 4.00 2.31 15.95
CA ARG A 156 5.16 1.49 16.32
C ARG A 156 5.75 0.91 15.03
N LYS A 157 7.05 1.07 14.84
CA LYS A 157 7.77 0.38 13.77
C LYS A 157 7.91 -1.09 14.15
N LEU A 158 7.58 -1.98 13.22
CA LEU A 158 7.78 -3.41 13.39
C LEU A 158 9.22 -3.75 12.97
N GLY A 159 9.97 -4.41 13.85
CA GLY A 159 11.27 -4.99 13.51
C GLY A 159 11.08 -6.40 12.98
N MET A 160 11.75 -6.74 11.89
CA MET A 160 11.80 -8.09 11.33
C MET A 160 13.23 -8.38 10.94
N ILE A 161 13.74 -9.55 11.34
CA ILE A 161 15.06 -10.05 10.99
C ILE A 161 14.83 -11.45 10.44
N ASP A 162 15.32 -11.67 9.23
CA ASP A 162 15.26 -12.97 8.55
C ASP A 162 16.68 -13.55 8.43
N GLY A 163 16.81 -14.80 8.00
CA GLY A 163 18.10 -15.49 7.81
C GLY A 163 18.35 -15.86 6.35
N SER A 164 19.61 -15.88 5.93
CA SER A 164 19.99 -16.47 4.63
C SER A 164 19.67 -17.96 4.61
N THR A 165 18.99 -18.45 3.57
CA THR A 165 18.59 -19.87 3.47
C THR A 165 19.77 -20.80 3.15
N TYR A 166 20.72 -20.31 2.35
CA TYR A 166 21.95 -21.01 1.98
C TYR A 166 23.18 -20.23 2.43
N ALA A 167 24.28 -20.96 2.63
CA ALA A 167 25.59 -20.33 2.73
C ALA A 167 26.05 -19.88 1.33
N LEU A 168 26.61 -18.67 1.26
CA LEU A 168 27.10 -18.07 0.02
C LEU A 168 28.62 -17.98 0.08
N VAL A 169 29.28 -18.45 -0.96
CA VAL A 169 30.74 -18.52 -1.10
C VAL A 169 31.19 -17.54 -2.17
N LEU A 170 32.29 -16.86 -1.89
CA LEU A 170 32.97 -15.99 -2.83
C LEU A 170 34.12 -16.79 -3.45
N GLU A 171 34.20 -16.83 -4.78
CA GLU A 171 35.36 -17.36 -5.50
C GLU A 171 35.92 -16.25 -6.39
N ILE A 172 37.24 -16.05 -6.36
CA ILE A 172 37.93 -15.06 -7.19
C ILE A 172 38.78 -15.78 -8.23
N ASP A 173 38.73 -15.29 -9.47
CA ASP A 173 39.55 -15.80 -10.57
C ASP A 173 40.21 -14.63 -11.32
N GLY A 174 41.44 -14.84 -11.78
CA GLY A 174 42.20 -13.79 -12.46
C GLY A 174 43.65 -14.16 -12.73
N PRO A 175 44.28 -13.53 -13.74
CA PRO A 175 45.65 -13.85 -14.13
C PRO A 175 46.64 -13.57 -13.00
N GLY A 176 47.27 -14.62 -12.48
CA GLY A 176 48.26 -14.51 -11.40
C GLY A 176 47.65 -14.29 -10.02
N TYR A 177 46.33 -14.47 -9.86
CA TYR A 177 45.72 -14.57 -8.54
C TYR A 177 46.05 -15.93 -7.92
N VAL A 178 46.65 -15.92 -6.74
CA VAL A 178 46.85 -17.14 -5.94
C VAL A 178 45.67 -17.23 -4.99
N LYS A 179 44.94 -18.35 -5.06
CA LYS A 179 43.78 -18.60 -4.19
C LYS A 179 44.20 -18.47 -2.73
N ASP A 180 43.47 -17.64 -2.00
CA ASP A 180 43.66 -17.44 -0.57
C ASP A 180 42.48 -18.08 0.14
N GLU A 181 42.73 -19.20 0.82
CA GLU A 181 41.68 -19.96 1.52
C GLU A 181 40.92 -19.08 2.52
N SER A 182 41.49 -18.02 3.07
CA SER A 182 40.78 -17.12 3.99
C SER A 182 39.79 -16.18 3.30
N ILE A 183 39.98 -15.93 2.00
CA ILE A 183 39.20 -14.98 1.19
C ILE A 183 38.18 -15.73 0.32
N ASP A 184 38.60 -16.85 -0.29
CA ASP A 184 37.80 -17.75 -1.14
C ASP A 184 36.91 -18.70 -0.30
N GLN A 185 36.43 -18.20 0.84
CA GLN A 185 35.61 -18.92 1.81
C GLN A 185 34.19 -18.34 1.89
N THR A 186 33.37 -18.93 2.75
CA THR A 186 31.98 -18.50 3.02
C THR A 186 31.90 -17.00 3.29
N LEU A 187 31.24 -16.28 2.38
CA LEU A 187 30.93 -14.86 2.51
C LEU A 187 29.75 -14.65 3.47
N VAL A 188 28.69 -15.45 3.31
CA VAL A 188 27.50 -15.44 4.15
C VAL A 188 27.27 -16.85 4.68
N PRO A 189 27.40 -17.10 5.99
CA PRO A 189 27.02 -18.37 6.57
C PRO A 189 25.51 -18.63 6.42
N ARG A 190 25.09 -19.89 6.47
CA ARG A 190 23.67 -20.25 6.48
C ARG A 190 22.97 -19.69 7.74
N MET A 191 21.71 -19.30 7.60
CA MET A 191 20.88 -18.64 8.62
C MET A 191 21.44 -17.33 9.17
N LYS A 192 22.37 -16.69 8.45
CA LYS A 192 22.92 -15.40 8.88
C LYS A 192 21.84 -14.33 8.77
N LYS A 193 21.66 -13.57 9.87
CA LYS A 193 20.65 -12.50 10.01
C LYS A 193 20.77 -11.41 8.93
N MET A 194 19.74 -11.18 8.13
CA MET A 194 19.67 -10.18 7.06
C MET A 194 18.86 -8.94 7.49
N PRO A 195 19.14 -7.74 6.95
CA PRO A 195 20.14 -7.41 5.92
C PRO A 195 21.55 -7.20 6.48
N ILE A 196 22.59 -7.40 5.67
CA ILE A 196 24.00 -7.28 6.09
C ILE A 196 24.80 -6.55 5.01
N LYS A 197 25.77 -5.74 5.44
CA LYS A 197 26.84 -5.25 4.58
C LYS A 197 28.13 -5.97 4.93
N MET A 198 28.84 -6.47 3.94
CA MET A 198 30.06 -7.23 4.09
C MET A 198 31.17 -6.57 3.31
N PHE A 199 32.40 -6.83 3.74
CA PHE A 199 33.58 -6.41 3.01
C PHE A 199 34.58 -7.57 2.92
N ARG A 200 35.27 -7.64 1.79
CA ARG A 200 36.43 -8.52 1.57
C ARG A 200 37.55 -7.67 1.01
N SER A 201 38.78 -8.00 1.38
CA SER A 201 39.93 -7.24 0.93
C SER A 201 40.99 -8.19 0.43
N ILE A 202 41.42 -7.97 -0.81
CA ILE A 202 42.34 -8.83 -1.51
C ILE A 202 43.56 -8.01 -1.92
N ARG A 203 44.73 -8.64 -1.99
CA ARG A 203 45.91 -8.00 -2.55
C ARG A 203 46.17 -8.60 -3.92
N HIS A 204 46.03 -7.79 -4.96
CA HIS A 204 46.21 -8.24 -6.33
C HIS A 204 46.67 -7.08 -7.21
N THR A 205 47.24 -7.40 -8.38
CA THR A 205 47.85 -6.41 -9.28
C THR A 205 47.12 -6.29 -10.61
N LYS A 206 46.41 -7.33 -11.04
CA LYS A 206 45.69 -7.37 -12.32
C LYS A 206 44.18 -7.31 -12.12
N ASP A 207 43.46 -7.09 -13.20
CA ASP A 207 42.00 -7.16 -13.21
C ASP A 207 41.54 -8.61 -13.00
N PHE A 208 40.38 -8.80 -12.38
CA PHE A 208 39.91 -10.11 -11.92
C PHE A 208 38.39 -10.22 -12.01
N ASP A 209 37.92 -11.45 -12.07
CA ASP A 209 36.50 -11.81 -12.04
C ASP A 209 36.14 -12.41 -10.67
N ILE A 210 34.88 -12.20 -10.26
CA ILE A 210 34.30 -12.67 -9.00
C ILE A 210 33.12 -13.55 -9.34
N SER A 211 33.08 -14.75 -8.78
CA SER A 211 31.92 -15.65 -8.81
C SER A 211 31.30 -15.78 -7.42
N LEU A 212 29.98 -15.68 -7.34
CA LEU A 212 29.22 -16.01 -6.14
C LEU A 212 28.54 -17.36 -6.33
N ASN A 213 28.78 -18.24 -5.38
CA ASN A 213 28.33 -19.62 -5.40
C ASN A 213 27.51 -19.95 -4.16
N TYR A 214 26.53 -20.84 -4.29
CA TYR A 214 26.02 -21.56 -3.13
C TYR A 214 27.08 -22.53 -2.63
N ASP A 215 27.22 -22.64 -1.32
CA ASP A 215 28.15 -23.58 -0.70
C ASP A 215 27.85 -25.02 -1.15
N LYS A 216 28.90 -25.72 -1.60
CA LYS A 216 28.83 -27.09 -2.14
C LYS A 216 28.51 -28.12 -1.06
N ALA A 217 28.61 -27.76 0.21
CA ALA A 217 28.19 -28.60 1.33
C ALA A 217 26.66 -28.84 1.38
N TYR A 218 25.87 -28.05 0.65
CA TYR A 218 24.42 -28.17 0.61
C TYR A 218 23.93 -28.56 -0.78
N GLU A 219 23.05 -29.55 -0.85
CA GLU A 219 22.39 -29.93 -2.10
C GLU A 219 21.46 -28.80 -2.56
N LEU A 220 21.49 -28.54 -3.87
CA LEU A 220 20.58 -27.58 -4.49
C LEU A 220 19.27 -28.26 -4.91
N PRO A 221 18.16 -27.51 -4.95
CA PRO A 221 16.90 -28.04 -5.43
C PRO A 221 17.02 -28.61 -6.86
N PRO A 222 16.27 -29.67 -7.20
CA PRO A 222 16.24 -30.24 -8.55
C PRO A 222 15.95 -29.18 -9.61
N GLY A 223 16.71 -29.19 -10.71
CA GLY A 223 16.58 -28.23 -11.82
C GLY A 223 17.52 -27.04 -11.75
N ILE A 224 18.32 -26.89 -10.69
CA ILE A 224 19.40 -25.89 -10.63
C ILE A 224 20.70 -26.51 -11.18
N PRO A 225 21.22 -26.01 -12.32
CA PRO A 225 22.34 -26.65 -13.02
C PRO A 225 23.71 -26.35 -12.40
N SER A 226 23.84 -25.31 -11.60
CA SER A 226 25.12 -24.85 -11.05
C SER A 226 24.96 -24.17 -9.70
N HIS A 227 25.97 -24.31 -8.86
CA HIS A 227 26.11 -23.54 -7.62
C HIS A 227 26.41 -22.07 -7.89
N LYS A 228 27.00 -21.75 -9.04
CA LYS A 228 27.28 -20.37 -9.44
C LYS A 228 25.98 -19.67 -9.82
N PHE A 229 25.65 -18.60 -9.11
CA PHE A 229 24.42 -17.84 -9.35
C PHE A 229 24.66 -16.37 -9.72
N ALA A 230 25.86 -15.83 -9.47
CA ALA A 230 26.23 -14.49 -9.93
C ALA A 230 27.72 -14.41 -10.30
N GLU A 231 28.03 -13.54 -11.26
CA GLU A 231 29.39 -13.33 -11.75
C GLU A 231 29.62 -11.84 -12.04
N TYR A 232 30.77 -11.32 -11.63
CA TYR A 232 31.16 -9.92 -11.77
C TYR A 232 32.57 -9.82 -12.33
N SER A 233 32.82 -8.78 -13.11
CA SER A 233 34.14 -8.41 -13.59
C SER A 233 34.58 -7.11 -12.97
N VAL A 234 35.76 -7.09 -12.37
CA VAL A 234 36.35 -5.93 -11.71
C VAL A 234 37.57 -5.48 -12.50
N SER A 235 37.46 -4.30 -13.13
CA SER A 235 38.52 -3.72 -13.96
C SER A 235 39.06 -2.37 -13.46
N GLY A 236 40.26 -2.03 -13.93
CA GLY A 236 40.99 -0.80 -13.56
C GLY A 236 41.95 -0.97 -12.39
N LEU A 237 42.15 -2.20 -11.89
CA LEU A 237 43.16 -2.45 -10.85
C LEU A 237 44.56 -2.42 -11.46
N SER A 238 44.69 -2.95 -12.68
CA SER A 238 45.94 -2.93 -13.47
C SER A 238 46.42 -1.49 -13.70
N ASP A 239 45.53 -0.64 -14.19
CA ASP A 239 45.80 0.78 -14.43
C ASP A 239 46.21 1.53 -13.15
N ALA A 240 45.52 1.23 -12.04
CA ALA A 240 45.86 1.80 -10.73
C ALA A 240 47.23 1.33 -10.24
N ASN A 241 47.56 0.05 -10.46
CA ASN A 241 48.86 -0.50 -10.08
C ASN A 241 50.00 0.14 -10.86
N GLU A 242 49.86 0.32 -12.17
CA GLU A 242 50.86 1.01 -13.00
C GLU A 242 51.01 2.48 -12.59
N LYS A 243 49.90 3.20 -12.47
CA LYS A 243 49.90 4.64 -12.16
C LYS A 243 50.53 4.97 -10.81
N TYR A 244 50.38 4.10 -9.83
CA TYR A 244 50.84 4.34 -8.45
C TYR A 244 52.00 3.43 -8.03
N ALA A 245 52.59 2.64 -8.93
CA ALA A 245 53.67 1.69 -8.65
C ALA A 245 54.83 2.29 -7.83
N HIS A 246 55.28 3.49 -8.19
CA HIS A 246 56.42 4.16 -7.55
C HIS A 246 56.07 4.93 -6.27
N ARG A 247 54.78 5.16 -6.00
CA ARG A 247 54.31 6.00 -4.88
C ARG A 247 53.60 5.21 -3.79
N ASN A 248 53.16 3.99 -4.10
CA ASN A 248 52.43 3.15 -3.19
C ASN A 248 53.36 2.43 -2.20
N LEU A 249 53.12 2.66 -0.92
CA LEU A 249 53.83 2.05 0.21
C LEU A 249 53.24 0.68 0.58
N SER A 250 52.07 0.35 0.07
CA SER A 250 51.34 -0.91 0.31
C SER A 250 51.28 -1.75 -0.97
N ALA A 251 52.43 -2.04 -1.58
CA ALA A 251 52.51 -2.94 -2.74
C ALA A 251 52.51 -4.42 -2.30
N PRO A 252 51.74 -5.31 -2.94
CA PRO A 252 50.73 -5.08 -3.99
C PRO A 252 49.45 -4.39 -3.48
N ILE A 253 48.79 -3.60 -4.36
CA ILE A 253 47.60 -2.80 -4.03
C ILE A 253 46.51 -3.67 -3.39
N LYS A 254 45.89 -3.11 -2.35
CA LYS A 254 44.78 -3.72 -1.63
C LYS A 254 43.45 -3.33 -2.29
N ALA A 255 42.76 -4.26 -2.93
CA ALA A 255 41.42 -4.06 -3.47
C ALA A 255 40.35 -4.43 -2.43
N ASN A 256 39.47 -3.49 -2.11
CA ASN A 256 38.33 -3.67 -1.21
C ASN A 256 37.06 -3.91 -2.01
N LEU A 257 36.39 -5.01 -1.71
CA LEU A 257 35.11 -5.43 -2.28
C LEU A 257 34.01 -5.22 -1.25
N HIS A 258 32.95 -4.50 -1.62
CA HIS A 258 31.81 -4.22 -0.75
C HIS A 258 30.58 -4.96 -1.25
N PHE A 259 30.06 -5.87 -0.42
CA PHE A 259 28.86 -6.64 -0.73
C PHE A 259 27.69 -6.20 0.15
N SER A 260 26.48 -6.26 -0.37
CA SER A 260 25.26 -6.10 0.41
C SER A 260 24.35 -7.30 0.22
N LEU A 261 23.79 -7.80 1.33
CA LEU A 261 22.72 -8.77 1.35
C LEU A 261 21.45 -8.04 1.79
N SER A 262 20.53 -7.88 0.84
CA SER A 262 19.29 -7.14 1.02
C SER A 262 18.31 -7.87 1.96
N ARG A 263 17.25 -7.16 2.38
CA ARG A 263 16.17 -7.77 3.17
C ARG A 263 15.43 -8.87 2.41
N SER A 264 15.48 -8.83 1.09
CA SER A 264 14.86 -9.83 0.21
C SER A 264 15.74 -11.06 -0.02
N GLY A 265 16.90 -11.15 0.65
CA GLY A 265 17.83 -12.27 0.47
C GLY A 265 18.69 -12.20 -0.80
N ILE A 266 18.63 -11.10 -1.55
CA ILE A 266 19.45 -10.89 -2.75
C ILE A 266 20.79 -10.28 -2.35
N ILE A 267 21.89 -10.92 -2.73
CA ILE A 267 23.25 -10.43 -2.57
C ILE A 267 23.71 -9.67 -3.82
N ALA A 268 24.47 -8.59 -3.64
CA ALA A 268 25.09 -7.85 -4.74
C ALA A 268 26.49 -7.36 -4.34
N LEU A 269 27.37 -7.25 -5.34
CA LEU A 269 28.62 -6.48 -5.23
C LEU A 269 28.31 -5.01 -5.50
N ASP A 270 28.22 -4.20 -4.45
CA ASP A 270 27.83 -2.79 -4.54
C ASP A 270 28.91 -1.94 -5.20
N ARG A 271 30.19 -2.17 -4.83
CA ARG A 271 31.35 -1.45 -5.36
C ARG A 271 32.67 -2.16 -5.04
N ALA A 272 33.70 -1.80 -5.80
CA ALA A 272 35.09 -2.20 -5.56
C ALA A 272 36.01 -0.97 -5.56
N GLU A 273 37.02 -0.93 -4.69
CA GLU A 273 37.93 0.21 -4.52
C GLU A 273 39.37 -0.28 -4.35
N ALA A 274 40.33 0.29 -5.08
CA ALA A 274 41.76 0.11 -4.86
C ALA A 274 42.25 1.08 -3.78
N VAL A 275 42.86 0.55 -2.72
CA VAL A 275 43.41 1.30 -1.59
C VAL A 275 44.91 1.48 -1.78
N ILE A 276 45.34 2.74 -1.83
CA ILE A 276 46.70 3.14 -2.15
C ILE A 276 47.22 3.98 -1.00
N GLU A 277 48.38 3.62 -0.44
CA GLU A 277 48.99 4.35 0.65
C GLU A 277 50.21 5.10 0.13
N ILE A 278 50.20 6.44 0.21
CA ILE A 278 51.29 7.29 -0.29
C ILE A 278 51.77 8.17 0.85
N THR A 279 53.08 8.41 0.94
CA THR A 279 53.64 9.45 1.81
C THR A 279 53.61 10.80 1.11
N GLU A 280 52.97 11.78 1.75
CA GLU A 280 52.92 13.16 1.28
C GLU A 280 53.57 14.07 2.32
N TRP A 281 54.32 15.08 1.85
CA TRP A 281 54.84 16.13 2.71
C TRP A 281 53.70 17.04 3.13
N VAL A 282 53.41 17.10 4.43
CA VAL A 282 52.39 17.98 4.99
C VAL A 282 53.09 19.02 5.85
N GLU A 283 52.81 20.28 5.58
CA GLU A 283 53.31 21.40 6.39
C GLU A 283 52.58 21.41 7.74
N VAL A 284 53.35 21.19 8.81
CA VAL A 284 52.84 21.25 10.18
C VAL A 284 53.44 22.50 10.85
N PRO A 285 52.64 23.39 11.43
CA PRO A 285 53.16 24.57 12.11
C PRO A 285 53.85 24.16 13.42
N LYS A 286 55.13 24.54 13.58
CA LYS A 286 55.90 24.31 14.80
C LYS A 286 55.72 25.52 15.72
N LYS A 287 55.18 25.32 16.94
CA LYS A 287 55.28 26.33 18.00
C LYS A 287 56.70 26.25 18.59
N ILE A 288 57.45 27.34 18.50
CA ILE A 288 58.74 27.48 19.21
C ILE A 288 58.43 27.63 20.70
N LEU A 289 58.86 26.67 21.52
CA LEU A 289 58.97 26.83 22.97
C LEU A 289 60.40 27.29 23.26
N THR A 290 60.57 28.57 23.62
CA THR A 290 61.79 29.06 24.26
C THR A 290 61.84 28.49 25.68
N LEU A 291 62.91 27.76 26.02
CA LEU A 291 63.26 27.42 27.39
C LEU A 291 64.69 27.87 27.64
N GLU A 292 64.83 28.81 28.58
CA GLU A 292 66.10 29.22 29.18
C GLU A 292 66.70 28.10 30.04
N SER A 293 68.02 28.19 30.15
CA SER A 293 69.03 27.30 30.72
C SER A 293 68.92 27.00 32.22
N ASN A 294 69.28 25.76 32.63
CA ASN A 294 70.56 25.50 33.32
C ASN A 294 70.89 24.01 33.53
N THR A 295 72.16 23.71 33.25
CA THR A 295 73.08 22.61 33.61
C THR A 295 72.92 22.05 35.05
N THR A 296 73.30 20.81 35.44
CA THR A 296 74.28 19.82 34.94
C THR A 296 74.07 18.43 35.61
N ASN A 297 74.67 17.40 34.99
CA ASN A 297 75.23 16.14 35.53
C ASN A 297 74.40 14.84 35.63
N GLN A 298 74.65 13.98 34.62
CA GLN A 298 75.11 12.57 34.64
C GLN A 298 74.70 11.66 35.81
N ASN A 299 73.99 10.55 35.55
CA ASN A 299 74.62 9.24 35.27
C ASN A 299 73.61 8.10 35.02
N SER A 300 73.95 7.28 34.02
CA SER A 300 73.78 5.82 33.84
C SER A 300 72.51 5.05 34.28
N SER A 301 72.05 4.26 33.29
CA SER A 301 71.68 2.83 33.31
C SER A 301 70.33 2.36 33.85
N SER A 302 69.61 1.74 32.90
CA SER A 302 69.02 0.40 32.96
C SER A 302 67.64 0.14 33.57
N GLU A 303 66.83 -0.47 32.71
CA GLU A 303 65.91 -1.59 32.94
C GLU A 303 64.48 -1.36 33.48
N VAL A 304 63.56 -1.73 32.57
CA VAL A 304 62.42 -2.65 32.74
C VAL A 304 61.32 -2.30 33.75
N GLY A 305 60.09 -2.28 33.22
CA GLY A 305 58.99 -3.00 33.86
C GLY A 305 57.83 -2.15 34.37
N ALA A 306 56.77 -2.11 33.54
CA ALA A 306 55.37 -2.31 33.89
C ALA A 306 54.85 -1.80 35.26
N ALA A 307 53.83 -0.94 35.23
CA ALA A 307 52.43 -1.38 35.32
C ALA A 307 51.49 -0.22 35.68
N ASN A 308 50.40 -0.15 34.91
CA ASN A 308 49.02 0.13 35.29
C ASN A 308 48.72 1.23 36.33
N SER A 309 47.79 2.11 35.94
CA SER A 309 46.39 2.07 36.42
C SER A 309 45.78 3.47 36.24
N THR A 310 44.91 3.62 35.24
CA THR A 310 43.44 3.67 35.35
C THR A 310 42.88 5.03 35.78
N THR A 311 41.74 5.34 35.14
CA THR A 311 40.59 6.08 35.68
C THR A 311 40.81 7.59 35.89
N ASP A 312 39.93 8.49 35.49
CA ASP A 312 38.60 8.37 34.92
C ASP A 312 38.13 9.76 34.47
N SER A 313 37.07 9.75 33.67
CA SER A 313 35.96 10.71 33.73
C SER A 313 36.01 12.08 33.02
N LYS A 314 35.04 12.15 32.09
CA LYS A 314 34.04 13.22 31.82
C LYS A 314 34.49 14.38 30.94
N GLU A 315 33.94 14.49 29.73
CA GLU A 315 32.66 15.18 29.38
C GLU A 315 32.67 16.64 29.90
N ASN A 316 32.46 17.71 29.12
CA ASN A 316 31.57 17.87 27.99
C ASN A 316 31.77 19.24 27.29
N MET A 317 31.35 19.30 26.01
CA MET A 317 30.68 20.40 25.27
C MET A 317 31.33 21.81 25.15
N SER A 318 31.63 22.27 23.91
CA SER A 318 30.75 23.04 22.98
C SER A 318 30.73 24.55 23.34
N SER A 319 30.87 25.58 22.49
CA SER A 319 30.48 25.84 21.09
C SER A 319 30.84 27.31 20.71
N GLY A 320 31.03 27.58 19.40
CA GLY A 320 30.76 28.84 18.64
C GLY A 320 31.49 30.15 19.02
N SER A 321 31.55 31.22 18.22
CA SER A 321 31.24 31.52 16.80
C SER A 321 31.67 32.99 16.55
N ASP A 322 32.32 33.28 15.42
CA ASP A 322 32.23 34.47 14.53
C ASP A 322 32.44 35.96 14.98
N THR A 323 33.50 36.56 14.38
CA THR A 323 33.50 37.70 13.40
C THR A 323 33.56 39.21 13.83
N ASN A 324 34.76 39.79 13.61
CA ASN A 324 35.23 41.09 13.06
C ASN A 324 34.62 42.49 13.34
N SER A 325 35.51 43.46 13.67
CA SER A 325 35.75 44.72 12.91
C SER A 325 37.05 45.48 13.36
N ASN A 326 37.86 45.93 12.39
CA ASN A 326 39.16 46.67 12.46
C ASN A 326 39.02 48.16 12.92
N THR A 327 40.03 48.88 13.45
CA THR A 327 41.17 49.52 12.72
C THR A 327 42.39 49.95 13.60
N SER A 328 43.60 49.61 13.10
CA SER A 328 44.94 50.29 12.99
C SER A 328 45.52 51.14 14.14
N VAL A 329 46.81 51.07 14.51
CA VAL A 329 48.03 51.38 13.69
C VAL A 329 49.33 50.84 14.35
N ASN A 330 50.27 50.37 13.49
CA ASN A 330 51.74 50.19 13.57
C ASN A 330 52.41 49.49 14.77
N GLU A 331 53.09 48.37 14.51
CA GLU A 331 54.56 48.33 14.34
C GLU A 331 55.02 46.93 13.89
N SER A 332 56.08 46.93 13.10
CA SER A 332 56.73 45.80 12.44
C SER A 332 57.27 44.73 13.40
N ASN A 333 56.81 43.48 13.23
CA ASN A 333 57.66 42.30 13.38
C ASN A 333 57.02 41.12 12.65
N ALA A 334 57.58 40.77 11.49
CA ALA A 334 57.29 39.52 10.81
C ALA A 334 57.89 38.37 11.65
N GLN A 335 57.05 37.65 12.40
CA GLN A 335 57.42 36.33 12.89
C GLN A 335 57.13 35.32 11.77
N GLU A 336 58.18 34.85 11.10
CA GLU A 336 58.12 33.74 10.17
C GLU A 336 57.58 32.50 10.89
N ILE A 337 56.39 32.05 10.48
CA ILE A 337 55.90 30.71 10.83
C ILE A 337 56.75 29.73 10.02
N ILE A 338 57.79 29.18 10.64
CA ILE A 338 58.59 28.11 10.04
C ILE A 338 57.69 26.86 9.98
N THR A 339 57.14 26.57 8.80
CA THR A 339 56.44 25.33 8.53
C THR A 339 57.46 24.20 8.36
N GLU A 340 57.38 23.17 9.19
CA GLU A 340 58.18 21.97 9.01
C GLU A 340 57.41 21.01 8.12
N LYS A 341 57.99 20.63 6.98
CA LYS A 341 57.42 19.59 6.12
C LYS A 341 57.62 18.26 6.85
N VAL A 342 56.54 17.63 7.30
CA VAL A 342 56.58 16.29 7.91
C VAL A 342 55.94 15.30 6.94
N LEU A 343 56.63 14.19 6.70
CA LEU A 343 56.15 13.12 5.84
C LEU A 343 55.02 12.35 6.56
N LYS A 344 53.78 12.42 6.05
CA LYS A 344 52.63 11.68 6.61
C LYS A 344 52.10 10.65 5.61
N LYS A 345 51.77 9.45 6.11
CA LYS A 345 51.08 8.42 5.32
C LYS A 345 49.62 8.82 5.10
N ARG A 346 49.16 8.84 3.85
CA ARG A 346 47.77 9.09 3.45
C ARG A 346 47.25 7.94 2.62
N THR A 347 46.01 7.56 2.86
CA THR A 347 45.32 6.48 2.15
C THR A 347 44.35 7.08 1.13
N PHE A 348 44.58 6.79 -0.15
CA PHE A 348 43.69 7.12 -1.25
C PHE A 348 42.87 5.91 -1.66
N ARG A 349 41.63 6.13 -2.10
CA ARG A 349 40.76 5.08 -2.62
C ARG A 349 40.37 5.41 -4.04
N VAL A 350 40.74 4.55 -4.97
CA VAL A 350 40.41 4.68 -6.40
C VAL A 350 39.26 3.71 -6.68
N PRO A 351 38.09 4.18 -7.14
CA PRO A 351 36.98 3.30 -7.47
C PRO A 351 37.33 2.42 -8.69
N LEU A 352 37.06 1.12 -8.59
CA LEU A 352 37.21 0.15 -9.66
C LEU A 352 35.88 -0.01 -10.42
N LYS A 353 35.96 -0.37 -11.70
CA LYS A 353 34.77 -0.58 -12.53
C LYS A 353 34.25 -2.00 -12.31
N VAL A 354 33.00 -2.12 -11.87
CA VAL A 354 32.30 -3.40 -11.67
C VAL A 354 31.27 -3.59 -12.77
N VAL A 355 31.34 -4.73 -13.47
CA VAL A 355 30.36 -5.12 -14.50
C VAL A 355 29.80 -6.49 -14.14
N GLU A 356 28.49 -6.61 -13.99
CA GLU A 356 27.83 -7.90 -13.77
C GLU A 356 27.75 -8.70 -15.08
N LYS A 357 28.25 -9.95 -15.06
CA LYS A 357 28.28 -10.92 -16.17
C LYS A 357 27.33 -12.10 -15.94
N THR A 358 26.52 -12.08 -14.87
CA THR A 358 25.62 -13.18 -14.46
C THR A 358 24.75 -13.69 -15.62
N THR A 359 24.84 -14.99 -15.91
CA THR A 359 24.03 -15.70 -16.91
C THR A 359 23.07 -16.71 -16.26
N GLY A 360 21.90 -16.94 -16.87
CA GLY A 360 20.95 -17.96 -16.44
C GLY A 360 19.91 -17.49 -15.41
N ALA A 361 19.55 -18.38 -14.47
CA ALA A 361 18.41 -18.21 -13.56
C ALA A 361 18.55 -17.08 -12.50
N GLY A 362 19.65 -16.32 -12.53
CA GLY A 362 19.90 -15.15 -11.66
C GLY A 362 20.05 -13.83 -12.41
N THR A 363 19.90 -13.81 -13.74
CA THR A 363 20.11 -12.61 -14.55
C THR A 363 19.04 -11.55 -14.26
N ILE A 364 19.49 -10.36 -13.87
CA ILE A 364 18.61 -9.19 -13.73
C ILE A 364 18.13 -8.78 -15.12
N LEU A 365 16.84 -8.49 -15.23
CA LEU A 365 16.25 -8.05 -16.49
C LEU A 365 16.96 -6.78 -17.00
N SER A 366 17.41 -6.80 -18.25
CA SER A 366 18.06 -5.62 -18.85
C SER A 366 17.09 -4.44 -18.88
N LYS A 367 17.62 -3.21 -18.91
CA LYS A 367 16.78 -2.00 -18.95
C LYS A 367 15.83 -2.00 -20.16
N GLU A 368 16.29 -2.52 -21.29
CA GLU A 368 15.54 -2.65 -22.54
C GLU A 368 14.38 -3.66 -22.38
N LEU A 369 14.68 -4.90 -21.97
CA LEU A 369 13.66 -5.92 -21.73
C LEU A 369 12.65 -5.50 -20.66
N TYR A 370 13.10 -4.82 -19.60
CA TYR A 370 12.21 -4.27 -18.58
C TYR A 370 11.25 -3.23 -19.16
N SER A 371 11.75 -2.31 -19.99
CA SER A 371 10.92 -1.31 -20.64
C SER A 371 9.92 -1.91 -21.62
N GLU A 372 10.33 -2.93 -22.37
CA GLU A 372 9.45 -3.68 -23.27
C GLU A 372 8.34 -4.40 -22.50
N ALA A 373 8.70 -5.15 -21.45
CA ALA A 373 7.75 -5.84 -20.59
C ALA A 373 6.75 -4.87 -19.96
N LYS A 374 7.23 -3.70 -19.50
CA LYS A 374 6.37 -2.64 -18.97
C LYS A 374 5.39 -2.11 -20.02
N ASN A 375 5.86 -1.79 -21.21
CA ASN A 375 5.01 -1.29 -22.30
C ASN A 375 3.95 -2.33 -22.70
N ARG A 376 4.33 -3.61 -22.72
CA ARG A 376 3.40 -4.72 -22.99
C ARG A 376 2.31 -4.83 -21.91
N LEU A 377 2.68 -4.71 -20.63
CA LEU A 377 1.71 -4.71 -19.53
C LEU A 377 0.77 -3.50 -19.60
N GLU A 378 1.29 -2.30 -19.85
CA GLU A 378 0.46 -1.10 -20.01
C GLU A 378 -0.54 -1.23 -21.18
N ALA A 379 -0.14 -1.86 -22.28
CA ALA A 379 -1.03 -2.13 -23.41
C ALA A 379 -2.14 -3.14 -23.06
N LEU A 380 -1.83 -4.17 -22.27
CA LEU A 380 -2.82 -5.13 -21.77
C LEU A 380 -3.79 -4.49 -20.79
N ASP A 381 -3.28 -3.70 -19.84
CA ASP A 381 -4.09 -2.96 -18.86
C ASP A 381 -5.06 -2.00 -19.55
N LYS A 382 -4.61 -1.32 -20.62
CA LYS A 382 -5.46 -0.44 -21.42
C LYS A 382 -6.60 -1.21 -22.08
N LYS A 383 -6.32 -2.37 -22.70
CA LYS A 383 -7.35 -3.24 -23.30
C LYS A 383 -8.35 -3.76 -22.27
N ASP A 384 -7.87 -4.16 -21.09
CA ASP A 384 -8.74 -4.63 -20.00
C ASP A 384 -9.58 -3.49 -19.39
N ALA A 385 -9.03 -2.27 -19.32
CA ALA A 385 -9.77 -1.09 -18.89
C ALA A 385 -10.85 -0.70 -19.91
N GLU A 386 -10.55 -0.76 -21.21
CA GLU A 386 -11.52 -0.54 -22.28
C GLU A 386 -12.64 -1.58 -22.23
N ARG A 387 -12.32 -2.88 -22.13
CA ARG A 387 -13.32 -3.94 -21.99
C ARG A 387 -14.23 -3.73 -20.77
N ARG A 388 -13.66 -3.40 -19.61
CA ARG A 388 -14.43 -3.10 -18.38
C ARG A 388 -15.34 -1.89 -18.57
N LYS A 389 -14.85 -0.82 -19.20
CA LYS A 389 -15.63 0.38 -19.48
C LYS A 389 -16.79 0.09 -20.44
N THR A 390 -16.54 -0.66 -21.51
CA THR A 390 -17.60 -1.07 -22.45
C THR A 390 -18.68 -1.88 -21.75
N ALA A 391 -18.31 -2.89 -20.96
CA ALA A 391 -19.26 -3.69 -20.20
C ALA A 391 -20.05 -2.86 -19.15
N GLU A 392 -19.39 -1.93 -18.45
CA GLU A 392 -20.05 -1.03 -17.51
C GLU A 392 -21.09 -0.13 -18.22
N LEU A 393 -20.74 0.43 -19.38
CA LEU A 393 -21.64 1.29 -20.15
C LEU A 393 -22.81 0.51 -20.76
N LYS A 394 -22.57 -0.70 -21.26
CA LYS A 394 -23.61 -1.62 -21.72
C LYS A 394 -24.62 -1.89 -20.58
N ASN A 395 -24.13 -2.30 -19.41
CA ASN A 395 -24.96 -2.57 -18.24
C ASN A 395 -25.71 -1.30 -17.77
N ASN A 396 -25.08 -0.13 -17.80
CA ASN A 396 -25.72 1.14 -17.43
C ASN A 396 -26.84 1.52 -18.41
N LEU A 397 -26.65 1.29 -19.71
CA LEU A 397 -27.66 1.52 -20.74
C LEU A 397 -28.85 0.58 -20.54
N GLU A 398 -28.57 -0.72 -20.42
CA GLU A 398 -29.59 -1.75 -20.19
C GLU A 398 -30.39 -1.47 -18.91
N SER A 399 -29.70 -1.18 -17.81
CA SER A 399 -30.35 -0.81 -16.54
C SER A 399 -31.20 0.45 -16.65
N TYR A 400 -30.77 1.45 -17.43
CA TYR A 400 -31.56 2.66 -17.67
C TYR A 400 -32.83 2.35 -18.46
N ILE A 401 -32.73 1.52 -19.51
CA ILE A 401 -33.87 1.13 -20.34
C ILE A 401 -34.92 0.43 -19.48
N TYR A 402 -34.54 -0.61 -18.72
CA TYR A 402 -35.48 -1.33 -17.86
C TYR A 402 -36.10 -0.43 -16.79
N SER A 403 -35.29 0.38 -16.10
CA SER A 403 -35.80 1.29 -15.07
C SER A 403 -36.74 2.36 -15.62
N MET A 404 -36.54 2.80 -16.87
CA MET A 404 -37.43 3.78 -17.49
C MET A 404 -38.72 3.13 -18.01
N LYS A 405 -38.65 1.94 -18.62
CA LYS A 405 -39.84 1.18 -19.03
C LYS A 405 -40.76 0.88 -17.86
N GLU A 406 -40.22 0.32 -16.78
CA GLU A 406 -40.96 0.05 -15.53
C GLU A 406 -41.68 1.32 -15.01
N LYS A 407 -40.97 2.46 -14.98
CA LYS A 407 -41.57 3.72 -14.53
C LYS A 407 -42.67 4.22 -15.46
N LEU A 408 -42.49 4.11 -16.78
CA LEU A 408 -43.50 4.55 -17.74
C LEU A 408 -44.80 3.73 -17.62
N GLU A 409 -44.69 2.44 -17.30
CA GLU A 409 -45.83 1.52 -17.17
C GLU A 409 -46.50 1.60 -15.79
N GLU A 410 -45.72 1.56 -14.70
CA GLU A 410 -46.27 1.41 -13.35
C GLU A 410 -46.60 2.74 -12.66
N SER A 411 -45.90 3.83 -13.00
CA SER A 411 -46.03 5.05 -12.21
C SER A 411 -47.12 5.98 -12.75
N THR A 412 -48.26 5.97 -12.06
CA THR A 412 -49.37 6.92 -12.29
C THR A 412 -48.92 8.39 -12.19
N ASP A 413 -47.89 8.64 -11.37
CA ASP A 413 -47.31 9.97 -11.20
C ASP A 413 -46.63 10.48 -12.47
N ILE A 414 -46.09 9.61 -13.34
CA ILE A 414 -45.49 10.02 -14.60
C ILE A 414 -46.53 10.60 -15.56
N LEU A 415 -47.76 10.07 -15.54
CA LEU A 415 -48.87 10.61 -16.32
C LEU A 415 -49.14 12.09 -16.03
N THR A 416 -48.85 12.53 -14.80
CA THR A 416 -49.08 13.92 -14.36
C THR A 416 -47.98 14.90 -14.76
N VAL A 417 -46.78 14.41 -15.11
CA VAL A 417 -45.59 15.25 -15.36
C VAL A 417 -45.09 15.22 -16.81
N SER A 418 -45.73 14.42 -17.67
CA SER A 418 -45.39 14.29 -19.08
C SER A 418 -46.63 14.29 -19.97
N THR A 419 -46.47 14.67 -21.23
CA THR A 419 -47.54 14.51 -22.23
C THR A 419 -47.62 13.06 -22.70
N GLU A 420 -48.74 12.67 -23.31
CA GLU A 420 -48.91 11.36 -23.95
C GLU A 420 -47.92 11.17 -25.10
N GLN A 421 -47.81 12.18 -25.98
CA GLN A 421 -46.86 12.19 -27.08
C GLN A 421 -45.39 12.06 -26.63
N GLU A 422 -45.00 12.70 -25.51
CA GLU A 422 -43.65 12.56 -24.93
C GLU A 422 -43.38 11.13 -24.43
N ARG A 423 -44.40 10.44 -23.87
CA ARG A 423 -44.25 9.06 -23.38
C ARG A 423 -44.18 8.06 -24.52
N GLU A 424 -45.03 8.19 -25.52
CA GLU A 424 -45.05 7.30 -26.68
C GLU A 424 -43.73 7.40 -27.45
N SER A 425 -43.29 8.62 -27.77
CA SER A 425 -42.01 8.84 -28.47
C SER A 425 -40.81 8.31 -27.67
N PHE A 426 -40.83 8.45 -26.34
CA PHE A 426 -39.76 7.92 -25.50
C PHE A 426 -39.82 6.39 -25.36
N ALA A 427 -41.01 5.78 -25.28
CA ALA A 427 -41.19 4.34 -25.22
C ALA A 427 -40.76 3.66 -26.53
N GLU A 428 -41.06 4.27 -27.67
CA GLU A 428 -40.58 3.84 -28.98
C GLU A 428 -39.06 3.87 -29.03
N LYS A 429 -38.44 5.00 -28.63
CA LYS A 429 -36.98 5.13 -28.60
C LYS A 429 -36.28 4.18 -27.62
N LEU A 430 -36.92 3.91 -26.48
CA LEU A 430 -36.43 2.91 -25.52
C LEU A 430 -36.44 1.50 -26.13
N SER A 431 -37.46 1.19 -26.93
CA SER A 431 -37.57 -0.10 -27.62
C SER A 431 -36.59 -0.21 -28.78
N GLU A 432 -36.42 0.85 -29.59
CA GLU A 432 -35.41 0.92 -30.65
C GLU A 432 -33.99 0.68 -30.11
N VAL A 433 -33.62 1.35 -29.01
CA VAL A 433 -32.29 1.18 -28.42
C VAL A 433 -32.13 -0.18 -27.75
N GLN A 434 -33.22 -0.76 -27.23
CA GLN A 434 -33.23 -2.12 -26.69
C GLN A 434 -33.03 -3.16 -27.81
N ASP A 435 -33.74 -3.02 -28.93
CA ASP A 435 -33.61 -3.92 -30.08
C ASP A 435 -32.20 -3.84 -30.66
N TRP A 436 -31.64 -2.63 -30.77
CA TRP A 436 -30.25 -2.47 -31.15
C TRP A 436 -29.29 -3.19 -30.19
N LEU A 437 -29.54 -3.15 -28.88
CA LEU A 437 -28.67 -3.79 -27.88
C LEU A 437 -28.54 -5.31 -28.11
N TYR A 438 -29.59 -5.96 -28.62
CA TYR A 438 -29.63 -7.40 -28.88
C TYR A 438 -29.26 -7.79 -30.32
N MET A 439 -29.28 -6.84 -31.26
CA MET A 439 -28.91 -7.08 -32.66
C MET A 439 -27.49 -6.59 -32.92
N ASP A 440 -27.30 -5.30 -33.22
CA ASP A 440 -26.00 -4.75 -33.65
C ASP A 440 -25.11 -4.32 -32.47
N GLY A 441 -25.68 -4.24 -31.27
CA GLY A 441 -25.05 -3.70 -30.07
C GLY A 441 -24.19 -4.69 -29.29
N GLU A 442 -24.04 -5.95 -29.73
CA GLU A 442 -23.23 -6.93 -28.99
C GLU A 442 -21.74 -6.57 -28.97
N ASP A 443 -21.22 -6.14 -30.13
CA ASP A 443 -19.81 -5.80 -30.37
C ASP A 443 -19.53 -4.29 -30.44
N ALA A 444 -20.51 -3.46 -30.05
CA ALA A 444 -20.41 -2.01 -30.13
C ALA A 444 -19.32 -1.44 -29.20
N GLN A 445 -18.78 -0.27 -29.56
CA GLN A 445 -17.74 0.39 -28.77
C GLN A 445 -18.32 1.13 -27.56
N ALA A 446 -17.47 1.37 -26.55
CA ALA A 446 -17.85 2.12 -25.34
C ALA A 446 -18.50 3.49 -25.65
N ASN A 447 -18.04 4.18 -26.69
CA ASN A 447 -18.58 5.49 -27.06
C ASN A 447 -20.02 5.40 -27.57
N GLU A 448 -20.35 4.36 -28.33
CA GLU A 448 -21.70 4.17 -28.89
C GLU A 448 -22.72 3.91 -27.78
N PHE A 449 -22.39 3.05 -26.80
CA PHE A 449 -23.24 2.85 -25.62
C PHE A 449 -23.45 4.14 -24.83
N GLN A 450 -22.40 4.95 -24.69
CA GLN A 450 -22.48 6.24 -24.00
C GLN A 450 -23.38 7.23 -24.76
N GLU A 451 -23.21 7.35 -26.08
CA GLU A 451 -24.00 8.24 -26.92
C GLU A 451 -25.49 7.88 -26.88
N ARG A 452 -25.83 6.59 -27.02
CA ARG A 452 -27.21 6.10 -26.92
C ARG A 452 -27.78 6.35 -25.52
N LEU A 453 -26.99 6.12 -24.47
CA LEU A 453 -27.40 6.43 -23.10
C LEU A 453 -27.67 7.92 -22.90
N ASP A 454 -26.83 8.79 -23.45
CA ASP A 454 -27.02 10.24 -23.35
C ASP A 454 -28.23 10.71 -24.16
N GLN A 455 -28.52 10.10 -25.31
CA GLN A 455 -29.74 10.35 -26.09
C GLN A 455 -31.00 9.97 -25.31
N LEU A 456 -31.00 8.83 -24.60
CA LEU A 456 -32.13 8.43 -23.76
C LEU A 456 -32.26 9.34 -22.54
N LYS A 457 -31.15 9.68 -21.88
CA LYS A 457 -31.15 10.59 -20.73
C LYS A 457 -31.61 12.00 -21.07
N ALA A 458 -31.31 12.50 -22.27
CA ALA A 458 -31.78 13.79 -22.72
C ALA A 458 -33.31 13.92 -22.66
N ILE A 459 -34.03 12.81 -22.83
CA ILE A 459 -35.50 12.75 -22.80
C ILE A 459 -36.00 12.32 -21.41
N GLY A 460 -35.42 11.25 -20.85
CA GLY A 460 -35.89 10.66 -19.60
C GLY A 460 -35.51 11.44 -18.34
N ASP A 461 -34.33 12.05 -18.27
CA ASP A 461 -33.89 12.79 -17.07
C ASP A 461 -34.76 14.02 -16.77
N PRO A 462 -35.22 14.81 -17.74
CA PRO A 462 -36.22 15.87 -17.51
C PRO A 462 -37.52 15.34 -16.88
N ILE A 463 -38.05 14.21 -17.36
CA ILE A 463 -39.29 13.60 -16.84
C ILE A 463 -39.05 13.11 -15.41
N LEU A 464 -37.96 12.39 -15.16
CA LEU A 464 -37.56 11.95 -13.82
C LEU A 464 -37.35 13.13 -12.86
N PHE A 465 -36.79 14.23 -13.36
CA PHE A 465 -36.59 15.43 -12.59
C PHE A 465 -37.92 16.04 -12.16
N ARG A 466 -38.88 16.22 -13.08
CA ARG A 466 -40.23 16.70 -12.77
C ARG A 466 -40.93 15.79 -11.76
N LEU A 467 -40.84 14.47 -11.93
CA LEU A 467 -41.37 13.47 -11.01
C LEU A 467 -40.76 13.59 -9.60
N SER A 468 -39.43 13.73 -9.52
CA SER A 468 -38.72 13.85 -8.24
C SER A 468 -39.10 15.13 -7.51
N GLU A 469 -39.28 16.22 -8.24
CA GLU A 469 -39.74 17.51 -7.72
C GLU A 469 -41.19 17.43 -7.24
N LEU A 470 -42.08 16.73 -7.97
CA LEU A 470 -43.47 16.51 -7.56
C LEU A 470 -43.56 15.78 -6.20
N LYS A 471 -42.76 14.74 -5.99
CA LYS A 471 -42.74 13.97 -4.72
C LYS A 471 -42.07 14.73 -3.59
N ALA A 472 -40.95 15.39 -3.86
CA ALA A 472 -40.11 15.98 -2.81
C ALA A 472 -40.56 17.39 -2.40
N ARG A 473 -41.24 18.15 -3.27
CA ARG A 473 -41.63 19.55 -2.99
C ARG A 473 -42.69 19.70 -1.90
N PRO A 474 -43.82 18.97 -1.90
CA PRO A 474 -44.84 19.11 -0.86
C PRO A 474 -44.27 18.84 0.54
N ALA A 475 -43.50 17.75 0.67
CA ALA A 475 -42.81 17.41 1.91
C ALA A 475 -41.80 18.48 2.33
N ALA A 476 -41.09 19.11 1.39
CA ALA A 476 -40.16 20.18 1.71
C ALA A 476 -40.87 21.46 2.17
N CYS A 477 -41.97 21.85 1.51
CA CYS A 477 -42.79 22.99 1.91
C CYS A 477 -43.40 22.79 3.30
N GLU A 478 -43.93 21.60 3.59
CA GLU A 478 -44.44 21.24 4.91
C GLU A 478 -43.36 21.33 5.99
N ASN A 479 -42.19 20.75 5.74
CA ASN A 479 -41.05 20.86 6.67
C ASN A 479 -40.59 22.32 6.88
N ALA A 480 -40.66 23.16 5.85
CA ALA A 480 -40.34 24.59 5.95
C ALA A 480 -41.37 25.34 6.82
N ARG A 481 -42.67 25.01 6.71
CA ARG A 481 -43.72 25.58 7.57
C ARG A 481 -43.55 25.15 9.03
N LEU A 482 -43.31 23.87 9.28
CA LEU A 482 -43.02 23.37 10.64
C LEU A 482 -41.81 24.07 11.25
N TYR A 483 -40.75 24.29 10.45
CA TYR A 483 -39.58 25.05 10.89
C TYR A 483 -39.91 26.51 11.24
N LEU A 484 -40.72 27.19 10.43
CA LEU A 484 -41.16 28.56 10.68
C LEU A 484 -42.03 28.66 11.95
N ASP A 485 -42.95 27.71 12.15
CA ASP A 485 -43.81 27.66 13.33
C ASP A 485 -43.02 27.40 14.62
N GLU A 486 -42.07 26.45 14.59
CA GLU A 486 -41.16 26.22 15.72
C GLU A 486 -40.28 27.43 16.01
N LEU A 487 -39.77 28.10 14.97
CA LEU A 487 -38.96 29.30 15.11
C LEU A 487 -39.77 30.44 15.74
N GLN A 488 -41.04 30.61 15.35
CA GLN A 488 -41.93 31.61 15.94
C GLN A 488 -42.21 31.33 17.43
N LYS A 489 -42.40 30.05 17.81
CA LYS A 489 -42.54 29.65 19.23
C LYS A 489 -41.27 29.94 20.04
N ILE A 490 -40.10 29.69 19.46
CA ILE A 490 -38.80 29.95 20.11
C ILE A 490 -38.59 31.45 20.31
N VAL A 491 -38.90 32.27 19.31
CA VAL A 491 -38.78 33.73 19.41
C VAL A 491 -39.70 34.29 20.49
N LYS A 492 -40.98 33.87 20.53
CA LYS A 492 -41.91 34.26 21.61
C LYS A 492 -41.40 33.87 23.00
N ASN A 493 -40.74 32.72 23.11
CA ASN A 493 -40.13 32.28 24.37
C ASN A 493 -38.86 33.05 24.76
N TRP A 494 -38.22 33.79 23.83
CA TRP A 494 -37.07 34.65 24.15
C TRP A 494 -37.47 35.92 24.88
N ASP A 495 -38.65 36.47 24.59
CA ASP A 495 -39.17 37.66 25.28
C ASP A 495 -39.37 37.41 26.77
N ALA A 496 -39.81 36.20 27.15
CA ALA A 496 -40.01 35.80 28.54
C ALA A 496 -38.72 35.34 29.24
N ASN A 497 -37.86 34.57 28.56
CA ASN A 497 -36.74 33.88 29.21
C ASN A 497 -35.36 34.53 28.98
N LYS A 498 -35.25 35.49 28.04
CA LYS A 498 -33.96 36.05 27.60
C LYS A 498 -34.03 37.56 27.26
N PRO A 499 -34.39 38.43 28.22
CA PRO A 499 -34.54 39.87 27.98
C PRO A 499 -33.23 40.60 27.60
N TRP A 500 -32.07 39.99 27.80
CA TRP A 500 -30.75 40.55 27.44
C TRP A 500 -30.38 40.43 25.95
N LEU A 501 -31.21 39.78 25.14
CA LEU A 501 -30.97 39.67 23.70
C LEU A 501 -31.20 41.02 22.99
N PRO A 502 -30.31 41.45 22.09
CA PRO A 502 -30.51 42.69 21.34
C PRO A 502 -31.80 42.61 20.50
N LYS A 503 -32.81 43.45 20.81
CA LYS A 503 -34.10 43.50 20.11
C LYS A 503 -33.94 43.58 18.59
N LYS A 504 -33.02 44.44 18.12
CA LYS A 504 -32.64 44.58 16.70
C LYS A 504 -32.34 43.26 15.99
N ARG A 505 -31.72 42.28 16.67
CA ARG A 505 -31.39 40.98 16.08
C ARG A 505 -32.56 39.99 16.13
N VAL A 506 -33.41 40.10 17.14
CA VAL A 506 -34.65 39.32 17.23
C VAL A 506 -35.61 39.76 16.12
N ASP A 507 -35.77 41.08 15.94
CA ASP A 507 -36.57 41.67 14.87
C ASP A 507 -36.05 41.27 13.48
N GLU A 508 -34.73 41.18 13.30
CA GLU A 508 -34.12 40.73 12.05
C GLU A 508 -34.44 39.26 11.73
N VAL A 509 -34.46 38.38 12.75
CA VAL A 509 -34.86 36.98 12.59
C VAL A 509 -36.34 36.86 12.24
N VAL A 510 -37.22 37.62 12.91
CA VAL A 510 -38.67 37.65 12.63
C VAL A 510 -38.92 38.14 11.20
N ARG A 511 -38.30 39.25 10.81
CA ARG A 511 -38.43 39.83 9.47
C ARG A 511 -37.98 38.87 8.37
N GLU A 512 -36.86 38.16 8.54
CA GLU A 512 -36.40 37.18 7.55
C GLU A 512 -37.28 35.92 7.52
N ALA A 513 -37.86 35.52 8.65
CA ALA A 513 -38.84 34.43 8.71
C ALA A 513 -40.16 34.80 8.03
N GLU A 514 -40.66 36.03 8.22
CA GLU A 514 -41.86 36.54 7.55
C GLU A 514 -41.65 36.68 6.04
N LYS A 515 -40.49 37.19 5.59
CA LYS A 515 -40.13 37.20 4.17
C LYS A 515 -40.12 35.81 3.55
N LEU A 516 -39.55 34.82 4.25
CA LEU A 516 -39.53 33.44 3.80
C LEU A 516 -40.95 32.86 3.72
N LYS A 517 -41.81 33.15 4.71
CA LYS A 517 -43.21 32.73 4.73
C LYS A 517 -43.99 33.32 3.56
N ALA A 518 -43.93 34.64 3.37
CA ALA A 518 -44.60 35.33 2.28
C ALA A 518 -44.11 34.83 0.90
N TRP A 519 -42.80 34.62 0.75
CA TRP A 519 -42.24 34.04 -0.47
C TRP A 519 -42.74 32.62 -0.72
N LEU A 520 -42.82 31.77 0.31
CA LEU A 520 -43.29 30.39 0.17
C LEU A 520 -44.77 30.34 -0.24
N GLU A 521 -45.61 31.17 0.36
CA GLU A 521 -47.03 31.30 0.00
C GLU A 521 -47.22 31.85 -1.42
N GLU A 522 -46.48 32.89 -1.81
CA GLU A 522 -46.49 33.45 -3.17
C GLU A 522 -46.13 32.37 -4.20
N LYS A 523 -45.06 31.62 -3.93
CA LYS A 523 -44.54 30.61 -4.86
C LYS A 523 -45.40 29.37 -4.94
N GLU A 524 -46.04 28.93 -3.86
CA GLU A 524 -47.04 27.86 -3.91
C GLU A 524 -48.30 28.28 -4.67
N ASN A 525 -48.74 29.52 -4.49
CA ASN A 525 -49.89 30.06 -5.22
C ASN A 525 -49.61 30.22 -6.71
N LEU A 526 -48.39 30.61 -7.08
CA LEU A 526 -47.94 30.58 -8.47
C LEU A 526 -47.88 29.14 -9.00
N GLN A 527 -47.35 28.20 -8.22
CA GLN A 527 -47.26 26.80 -8.63
C GLN A 527 -48.62 26.15 -8.87
N LYS A 528 -49.66 26.52 -8.11
CA LYS A 528 -51.04 26.07 -8.34
C LYS A 528 -51.66 26.64 -9.62
N LYS A 529 -51.15 27.76 -10.13
CA LYS A 529 -51.63 28.42 -11.37
C LYS A 529 -50.94 27.90 -12.63
N TYR A 530 -49.73 27.35 -12.53
CA TYR A 530 -49.02 26.77 -13.67
C TYR A 530 -49.41 25.30 -13.87
N ASN A 531 -49.65 24.92 -15.12
CA ASN A 531 -49.85 23.53 -15.51
C ASN A 531 -48.51 22.77 -15.33
N LEU A 532 -48.54 21.53 -14.79
CA LEU A 532 -47.32 20.78 -14.40
C LEU A 532 -46.35 20.52 -15.57
N LEU A 533 -46.79 20.73 -16.80
CA LEU A 533 -46.12 20.39 -18.05
C LEU A 533 -45.17 21.49 -18.57
N SER A 534 -45.44 22.78 -18.34
CA SER A 534 -44.78 23.85 -19.12
C SER A 534 -43.78 24.74 -18.38
N GLN A 535 -43.82 24.83 -17.05
CA GLN A 535 -42.71 25.40 -16.25
C GLN A 535 -42.99 25.30 -14.75
N LEU A 536 -41.93 25.04 -14.00
CA LEU A 536 -41.96 25.09 -12.54
C LEU A 536 -41.75 26.54 -12.08
N SER A 537 -42.66 27.05 -11.26
CA SER A 537 -42.59 28.42 -10.73
C SER A 537 -41.40 28.64 -9.78
N PHE A 538 -40.92 27.57 -9.14
CA PHE A 538 -39.64 27.52 -8.42
C PHE A 538 -39.16 26.07 -8.22
N PHE A 539 -37.85 25.90 -7.99
CA PHE A 539 -37.22 24.60 -7.70
C PHE A 539 -37.02 24.40 -6.19
N LEU A 540 -36.93 23.16 -5.71
CA LEU A 540 -36.52 22.87 -4.32
C LEU A 540 -35.22 23.58 -3.91
N LEU A 541 -34.30 23.76 -4.85
CA LEU A 541 -33.05 24.50 -4.64
C LEU A 541 -33.29 25.98 -4.28
N SER A 542 -34.39 26.56 -4.75
CA SER A 542 -34.82 27.92 -4.39
C SER A 542 -35.24 27.98 -2.93
N CYS A 543 -36.09 27.06 -2.43
CA CYS A 543 -36.43 27.02 -0.99
C CYS A 543 -35.18 26.91 -0.11
N LYS A 544 -34.19 26.11 -0.54
CA LYS A 544 -32.92 25.98 0.18
C LYS A 544 -32.13 27.28 0.28
N ARG A 545 -32.15 28.11 -0.77
CA ARG A 545 -31.46 29.41 -0.79
C ARG A 545 -32.12 30.44 0.12
N TRP A 546 -33.45 30.38 0.28
CA TRP A 546 -34.21 31.28 1.15
C TRP A 546 -34.22 30.84 2.62
N LEU A 547 -34.06 29.55 2.95
CA LEU A 547 -33.91 29.10 4.35
C LEU A 547 -32.53 29.41 4.95
N THR A 548 -31.47 29.54 4.14
CA THR A 548 -30.09 29.74 4.62
C THR A 548 -29.87 31.03 5.45
N PRO A 549 -30.38 32.21 5.04
CA PRO A 549 -30.31 33.43 5.84
C PRO A 549 -30.96 33.28 7.22
N VAL A 550 -32.20 32.76 7.27
CA VAL A 550 -32.96 32.57 8.53
C VAL A 550 -32.18 31.71 9.53
N GLY A 551 -31.57 30.61 9.06
CA GLY A 551 -30.73 29.75 9.90
C GLY A 551 -29.43 30.43 10.37
N ASN A 552 -28.81 31.27 9.54
CA ASN A 552 -27.56 31.97 9.90
C ASN A 552 -27.77 33.03 10.97
N PHE A 553 -28.93 33.70 11.00
CA PHE A 553 -29.27 34.70 12.02
C PHE A 553 -29.79 34.08 13.32
N ALA A 554 -30.57 33.00 13.24
CA ALA A 554 -31.20 32.40 14.41
C ALA A 554 -30.26 31.48 15.24
N VAL A 555 -29.31 30.80 14.60
CA VAL A 555 -28.38 29.87 15.28
C VAL A 555 -27.46 30.55 16.32
N PRO A 556 -26.84 31.72 16.05
CA PRO A 556 -25.97 32.41 17.01
C PRO A 556 -26.67 32.96 18.26
N LEU A 557 -27.99 33.14 18.22
CA LEU A 557 -28.79 33.73 19.32
C LEU A 557 -29.32 32.68 20.31
N SER A 558 -29.09 31.39 20.04
CA SER A 558 -29.68 30.26 20.79
C SER A 558 -28.67 29.43 21.59
N ILE A 559 -29.14 28.75 22.63
CA ILE A 559 -28.36 27.72 23.35
C ILE A 559 -28.42 26.43 22.54
N ALA A 560 -27.29 25.72 22.42
CA ALA A 560 -27.10 24.58 21.52
C ALA A 560 -28.18 23.47 21.61
N HIS A 561 -28.86 23.32 22.75
CA HIS A 561 -29.87 22.29 23.00
C HIS A 561 -31.24 22.62 22.35
N GLN A 562 -31.70 23.87 22.42
CA GLN A 562 -33.01 24.32 21.88
C GLN A 562 -33.05 24.28 20.34
N PHE A 563 -31.93 24.56 19.68
CA PHE A 563 -31.81 24.45 18.23
C PHE A 563 -31.45 23.03 17.74
N SER A 564 -31.34 22.03 18.61
CA SER A 564 -31.02 20.66 18.18
C SER A 564 -32.17 20.02 17.39
N HIS A 565 -33.42 20.31 17.77
CA HIS A 565 -34.64 19.91 17.06
C HIS A 565 -34.77 20.64 15.71
N LEU A 566 -34.65 21.98 15.70
CA LEU A 566 -34.60 22.77 14.46
C LEU A 566 -33.46 22.34 13.54
N LYS A 567 -32.27 22.01 14.08
CA LYS A 567 -31.15 21.48 13.29
C LYS A 567 -31.44 20.09 12.74
N LYS A 568 -32.22 19.26 13.43
CA LYS A 568 -32.70 17.97 12.90
C LYS A 568 -33.73 18.17 11.79
N LEU A 569 -34.67 19.09 11.93
CA LEU A 569 -35.65 19.46 10.89
C LEU A 569 -34.97 20.10 9.67
N MET A 570 -34.06 21.05 9.88
CA MET A 570 -33.20 21.60 8.81
C MET A 570 -32.33 20.52 8.17
N ARG A 571 -31.81 19.55 8.93
CA ARG A 571 -31.11 18.41 8.35
C ARG A 571 -32.04 17.53 7.53
N LYS A 572 -33.26 17.22 8.00
CA LYS A 572 -34.27 16.47 7.25
C LYS A 572 -34.62 17.17 5.93
N PHE A 573 -34.85 18.48 5.97
CA PHE A 573 -35.03 19.34 4.78
C PHE A 573 -33.78 19.36 3.89
N TRP A 574 -32.57 19.39 4.45
CA TRP A 574 -31.29 19.30 3.71
C TRP A 574 -30.98 17.90 3.15
N THR A 575 -31.58 16.85 3.72
CA THR A 575 -31.40 15.45 3.33
C THR A 575 -32.52 14.91 2.43
N CYS A 576 -33.64 15.63 2.28
CA CYS A 576 -34.58 15.39 1.18
C CYS A 576 -33.78 15.44 -0.13
N LYS A 577 -33.79 14.31 -0.82
CA LYS A 577 -32.64 13.76 -1.54
C LYS A 577 -32.40 14.44 -2.90
N ILE A 578 -31.93 15.70 -2.92
CA ILE A 578 -31.18 16.23 -4.08
C ILE A 578 -29.75 15.71 -3.99
N ARG A 579 -29.61 14.41 -4.19
CA ARG A 579 -28.32 13.77 -4.42
C ARG A 579 -28.48 12.78 -5.58
N SER A 580 -28.99 13.30 -6.69
CA SER A 580 -28.94 12.66 -8.00
C SER A 580 -29.06 13.76 -9.07
N GLN A 581 -28.22 13.67 -10.10
CA GLN A 581 -28.22 14.41 -11.37
C GLN A 581 -27.87 15.91 -11.43
N VAL A 582 -28.38 16.84 -10.61
CA VAL A 582 -28.08 18.28 -10.81
C VAL A 582 -26.61 18.68 -10.50
N SER A 583 -25.86 17.83 -9.80
CA SER A 583 -24.46 18.11 -9.47
C SER A 583 -23.44 17.66 -10.51
N ILE A 584 -23.83 17.03 -11.62
CA ILE A 584 -22.87 16.54 -12.64
C ILE A 584 -22.76 17.53 -13.80
N GLY A 585 -23.88 18.07 -14.31
CA GLY A 585 -23.88 19.04 -15.42
C GLY A 585 -23.23 20.39 -15.08
N PHE A 586 -23.57 20.99 -13.93
CA PHE A 586 -23.07 22.33 -13.57
C PHE A 586 -21.64 22.34 -12.96
N ARG A 587 -21.08 21.20 -12.57
CA ARG A 587 -19.77 21.13 -11.90
C ARG A 587 -18.58 21.04 -12.84
N ASN A 588 -18.79 20.67 -14.10
CA ASN A 588 -17.70 20.49 -15.07
C ASN A 588 -17.24 21.79 -15.74
N GLN A 589 -17.95 22.90 -15.60
CA GLN A 589 -17.61 24.15 -16.31
C GLN A 589 -16.91 25.23 -15.47
N ASN A 590 -16.65 25.02 -14.16
CA ASN A 590 -16.10 26.09 -13.30
C ASN A 590 -14.83 25.70 -12.50
N PRO A 591 -13.62 26.05 -12.97
CA PRO A 591 -12.33 25.68 -12.37
C PRO A 591 -12.13 26.16 -10.92
N ARG A 592 -12.77 27.29 -10.55
CA ARG A 592 -12.64 27.89 -9.21
C ARG A 592 -13.36 27.06 -8.13
N LEU A 593 -14.42 26.34 -8.50
CA LEU A 593 -15.19 25.48 -7.59
C LEU A 593 -14.49 24.15 -7.31
N ARG A 594 -13.75 23.59 -8.29
CA ARG A 594 -12.88 22.41 -8.10
C ARG A 594 -11.78 22.65 -7.05
N ARG A 595 -11.08 23.80 -7.11
CA ARG A 595 -10.03 24.16 -6.14
C ARG A 595 -10.57 24.38 -4.72
N LYS A 596 -11.78 24.93 -4.57
CA LYS A 596 -12.45 25.07 -3.26
C LYS A 596 -12.87 23.73 -2.67
N GLN A 597 -13.33 22.77 -3.48
CA GLN A 597 -13.68 21.43 -3.00
C GLN A 597 -12.46 20.61 -2.55
N GLN A 598 -11.34 20.67 -3.27
CA GLN A 598 -10.13 19.95 -2.88
C GLN A 598 -9.58 20.47 -1.54
N ARG A 599 -9.61 21.79 -1.32
CA ARG A 599 -9.29 22.39 -0.01
C ARG A 599 -10.26 21.95 1.10
N ARG A 600 -11.56 21.84 0.80
CA ARG A 600 -12.58 21.45 1.79
C ARG A 600 -12.53 19.97 2.15
N LYS A 601 -12.26 19.08 1.19
CA LYS A 601 -11.99 17.64 1.42
C LYS A 601 -10.72 17.44 2.27
N ASN A 602 -9.64 18.16 1.97
CA ASN A 602 -8.39 18.09 2.74
C ASN A 602 -8.53 18.64 4.17
N LEU A 603 -9.45 19.59 4.41
CA LEU A 603 -9.79 20.12 5.75
C LEU A 603 -10.68 19.19 6.57
N LEU A 604 -11.58 18.43 5.92
CA LEU A 604 -12.48 17.47 6.57
C LEU A 604 -11.77 16.16 6.93
N ALA A 605 -10.77 15.74 6.14
CA ALA A 605 -9.94 14.58 6.45
C ALA A 605 -9.03 14.78 7.68
N ARG A 606 -8.64 16.03 7.98
CA ARG A 606 -7.79 16.38 9.15
C ARG A 606 -8.53 16.49 10.49
N ARG A 607 -9.85 16.26 10.55
CA ARG A 607 -10.68 16.57 11.73
C ARG A 607 -11.44 15.39 12.36
N LYS A 608 -11.21 14.14 11.96
CA LYS A 608 -11.83 12.98 12.62
C LYS A 608 -10.90 12.35 13.67
N PRO A 609 -11.28 12.25 14.95
CA PRO A 609 -10.66 11.32 15.90
C PRO A 609 -11.28 9.91 15.74
N PRO A 610 -10.59 8.83 16.18
CA PRO A 610 -11.11 7.47 16.07
C PRO A 610 -12.21 7.20 17.12
N LEU A 611 -13.22 6.42 16.73
CA LEU A 611 -14.31 5.95 17.59
C LEU A 611 -13.82 4.82 18.50
N ARG A 612 -13.97 4.98 19.82
CA ARG A 612 -13.84 3.92 20.84
C ARG A 612 -15.24 3.36 21.11
N ASN A 613 -15.41 2.04 21.00
CA ASN A 613 -16.57 1.32 21.52
C ASN A 613 -16.37 1.01 23.01
N LEU A 614 -17.37 1.30 23.85
CA LEU A 614 -17.48 0.76 25.22
C LEU A 614 -18.96 0.54 25.55
N HIS A 615 -19.29 -0.70 25.95
CA HIS A 615 -20.50 -1.09 26.67
C HIS A 615 -20.37 -0.78 28.18
N PRO A 616 -21.47 -0.72 28.97
CA PRO A 616 -21.46 -0.24 30.34
C PRO A 616 -21.44 -1.36 31.39
N THR A 617 -20.70 -1.18 32.49
CA THR A 617 -21.10 -1.62 33.83
C THR A 617 -20.43 -0.75 34.91
N ARG A 618 -21.18 -0.51 36.00
CA ARG A 618 -20.90 0.40 37.12
C ARG A 618 -19.79 -0.13 38.04
N VAL A 619 -19.07 0.77 38.72
CA VAL A 619 -19.09 1.01 40.20
C VAL A 619 -17.79 1.72 40.67
N ASN A 620 -17.99 2.76 41.50
CA ASN A 620 -17.10 3.44 42.47
C ASN A 620 -15.91 4.35 42.04
N THR A 621 -16.06 5.63 42.40
CA THR A 621 -15.07 6.70 42.62
C THR A 621 -14.43 6.55 44.02
N PRO A 622 -13.26 7.18 44.39
CA PRO A 622 -13.06 8.63 44.31
C PRO A 622 -11.64 9.25 44.08
N LYS A 623 -11.69 10.47 43.51
CA LYS A 623 -10.88 11.69 43.73
C LYS A 623 -9.36 11.68 43.45
N ARG A 624 -8.92 12.54 42.50
CA ARG A 624 -8.07 13.74 42.75
C ARG A 624 -7.76 14.59 41.48
N LEU A 625 -7.94 15.91 41.63
CA LEU A 625 -7.17 17.09 41.11
C LEU A 625 -6.91 17.22 39.59
N ARG A 626 -7.58 18.12 38.83
CA ARG A 626 -7.36 19.58 38.59
C ARG A 626 -5.95 20.00 38.08
N ASN A 627 -6.00 20.86 37.04
CA ASN A 627 -4.97 21.75 36.45
C ASN A 627 -4.19 21.16 35.25
N LEU A 628 -3.86 21.87 34.17
CA LEU A 628 -4.01 23.28 33.76
C LEU A 628 -3.97 23.36 32.22
N ARG A 629 -4.63 24.36 31.62
CA ARG A 629 -4.49 24.76 30.22
C ARG A 629 -3.11 25.40 29.97
N LEU A 630 -2.52 25.18 28.79
CA LEU A 630 -1.83 26.27 28.09
C LEU A 630 -1.76 26.04 26.57
N LYS A 631 -2.31 27.01 25.84
CA LYS A 631 -2.21 27.21 24.40
C LYS A 631 -0.84 27.83 24.10
N LYS A 632 -0.16 27.39 23.03
CA LYS A 632 0.72 28.26 22.25
C LYS A 632 0.46 28.03 20.75
N ARG A 633 -0.03 29.10 20.10
CA ARG A 633 -0.04 29.31 18.65
C ARG A 633 1.33 29.86 18.27
N ILE A 634 1.96 29.32 17.23
CA ILE A 634 2.96 30.02 16.43
C ILE A 634 2.63 29.74 14.96
N SER A 635 2.72 30.79 14.14
CA SER A 635 2.34 30.81 12.73
C SER A 635 3.54 31.01 11.82
N LEU A 636 3.46 30.41 10.62
CA LEU A 636 3.98 30.85 9.31
C LEU A 636 5.50 30.76 9.04
N HIS A 637 5.90 29.85 8.15
CA HIS A 637 6.24 30.18 6.74
C HIS A 637 6.39 28.91 5.87
N ARG A 638 6.02 29.05 4.59
CA ARG A 638 6.25 28.07 3.49
C ARG A 638 7.60 28.37 2.83
N PRO A 639 8.17 27.41 2.08
CA PRO A 639 8.05 27.50 0.62
C PRO A 639 7.57 26.21 -0.05
N THR A 640 7.07 26.41 -1.26
CA THR A 640 6.62 25.48 -2.29
C THR A 640 7.78 24.77 -3.00
N LEU A 641 7.62 23.48 -3.30
CA LEU A 641 8.00 22.88 -4.59
C LEU A 641 7.21 21.57 -4.75
N ALA A 642 6.69 21.37 -5.96
CA ALA A 642 5.82 20.28 -6.37
C ALA A 642 6.65 19.23 -7.12
N ILE A 643 6.27 17.95 -6.99
CA ILE A 643 6.15 16.97 -8.08
C ILE A 643 5.23 15.86 -7.55
N GLN A 644 4.34 15.41 -8.43
CA GLN A 644 3.18 14.56 -8.16
C GLN A 644 3.46 13.08 -8.44
N ASN A 645 2.54 12.26 -7.90
CA ASN A 645 2.05 10.96 -8.36
C ASN A 645 2.62 9.69 -7.72
N LEU A 646 1.82 9.16 -6.78
CA LEU A 646 1.59 7.73 -6.58
C LEU A 646 0.85 7.14 -7.80
N ASN A 647 1.09 5.86 -8.08
CA ASN A 647 0.00 4.94 -8.39
C ASN A 647 0.26 3.56 -7.77
N LEU A 648 -0.81 3.00 -7.21
CA LEU A 648 -0.90 1.69 -6.60
C LEU A 648 -0.83 0.61 -7.68
N MET A 649 0.04 -0.39 -7.49
CA MET A 649 -0.09 -1.69 -8.15
C MET A 649 -0.84 -2.64 -7.20
N THR A 650 -2.07 -2.95 -7.57
CA THR A 650 -2.73 -4.21 -7.23
C THR A 650 -2.62 -5.08 -8.47
N SER A 651 -1.91 -6.20 -8.39
CA SER A 651 -1.88 -7.20 -9.46
C SER A 651 -2.25 -8.56 -8.89
N CYS A 652 -3.39 -9.03 -9.38
CA CYS A 652 -3.87 -10.40 -9.32
C CYS A 652 -2.84 -11.38 -9.90
N GLU A 653 -2.69 -12.50 -9.22
CA GLU A 653 -2.14 -13.73 -9.79
C GLU A 653 -3.17 -14.33 -10.77
N TYR A 654 -2.76 -14.56 -12.01
CA TYR A 654 -3.29 -15.66 -12.82
C TYR A 654 -2.16 -16.27 -13.65
N GLN A 655 -1.94 -17.55 -13.37
CA GLN A 655 -1.36 -18.63 -14.19
C GLN A 655 -1.73 -18.46 -15.68
N ASN A 656 -1.01 -18.91 -16.72
CA ASN A 656 0.02 -19.94 -16.94
C ASN A 656 0.42 -19.83 -18.46
N PRO A 657 1.20 -20.74 -19.10
CA PRO A 657 1.65 -22.09 -18.72
C PRO A 657 3.14 -22.27 -18.45
#